data_AF-A0A5C6C8Y4-F1
#
_entry.id   AF-A0A5C6C8Y4-F1
#
_cell.length_a   1.000
_cell.length_b   1.000
_cell.length_c   1.000
_cell.angle_alpha   90.00
_cell.angle_beta   90.00
_cell.angle_gamma   90.00
#
_symmetry.space_group_name_H-M   'P 1'
#
loop_
_entity.id
_entity.type
_entity.pdbx_description
1 polymer ?
#
loop_
_entity_poly.entity_id
_entity_poly.type
_entity_poly.pdbx_seq_one_letter_code
_entity_poly.pdbx_strand_id
1 'polypeptide(L)'
;MTFPRLLLFLVVMLGSKHLHADVYDVYLLAGQSNMDGRGDADELSETQRRCPADAMIFYRNPPHASDGWSPLATGFSVPPKFKGALPSTKFGPEIGFAATVARSTTANKLGLIKGAKGGTSLRVDWNPGRAGEPDSQGPCYRDFIETIELATSELTYKGHSYVIRGLLWHQGESDSRSSEQRYRMRLTELINRIRQDVGSPDLPVVIGEVFDNGRRDTVRAAQRGVGSSMANVEVAPARGLTTWDEGTHLDAQSQWQLGQRFATALSKRSNSKRLKPANGPHEKPNVLFISVDDLNDWEGSLGGNHQAQTPHMDKLFHESVLFTNAHCSQAVCTASRNSLLSGIHPSRSGWYASTAAMRKSYDEVMGDHKMLPQYFRDHGYETLACGKVFHQGVSDYKDRTKDFWDETAPTYKIPKELLARGDGYGGKMFYPFPKRGSQIVDRYGEEYADGHSLCYGALDRDDIPGGMMFDELTADWASEQLRRDHTKPFFLAVGFVRPHVPYTAPREFFDLYNLDDIQLPDVPDDEMADIPMMGKSIAYGTLPAGDHYAVVNLSDSYWREMIFGYLACVSFADAQVGKVLDALANSQHAENTIVVLWSDHGQHLGEKKHWRKQSLWEESTRVPLCIRLPGQATGSSCSEAVSLLDVYPTLIDLCGLPATAELDGASLLPQIQDPKTPRDTPVLSTWYYRNHSVRSNDWRYIRYRDGTEELYDHRSDPGEHTNLAGLSEFADVVAEHRRWLPKIDALPAGDDRWEGDKLDRRVREWTENESVPAWLK
;
A
#
# COMPACT_ATOMS: atom_id res chain seq x y z
N MET A 1 -0.75 -39.03 29.49
CA MET A 1 -1.68 -38.16 30.25
C MET A 1 -2.11 -37.05 29.33
N THR A 2 -3.42 -36.91 29.13
CA THR A 2 -4.06 -35.91 28.27
C THR A 2 -4.31 -34.60 29.03
N PHE A 3 -4.24 -33.46 28.36
CA PHE A 3 -5.28 -32.42 28.35
C PHE A 3 -4.99 -31.42 27.19
N PRO A 4 -6.00 -30.86 26.48
CA PRO A 4 -5.79 -30.23 25.17
C PRO A 4 -5.91 -28.69 25.18
N ARG A 5 -5.46 -28.08 24.08
CA ARG A 5 -5.69 -26.67 23.72
C ARG A 5 -7.19 -26.39 23.53
N LEU A 6 -7.83 -25.66 24.45
CA LEU A 6 -9.08 -24.94 24.17
C LEU A 6 -9.43 -23.93 25.29
N LEU A 7 -9.09 -22.64 25.13
CA LEU A 7 -9.84 -21.52 25.72
C LEU A 7 -9.32 -20.14 25.23
N LEU A 8 -9.99 -19.53 24.25
CA LEU A 8 -10.37 -18.11 24.29
C LEU A 8 -11.44 -17.80 23.22
N PHE A 9 -12.67 -18.24 23.49
CA PHE A 9 -13.88 -17.75 22.81
C PHE A 9 -14.96 -17.54 23.89
N LEU A 10 -15.83 -16.54 23.67
CA LEU A 10 -16.84 -15.99 24.58
C LEU A 10 -16.33 -15.23 25.82
N VAL A 11 -16.35 -13.90 25.73
CA VAL A 11 -17.07 -13.06 26.71
C VAL A 11 -18.06 -12.17 25.96
N VAL A 12 -19.25 -12.07 26.54
CA VAL A 12 -20.50 -11.48 26.01
C VAL A 12 -20.39 -10.01 25.58
N MET A 13 -21.02 -9.66 24.46
CA MET A 13 -21.36 -8.28 24.09
C MET A 13 -22.31 -7.64 25.12
N LEU A 14 -21.82 -6.63 25.87
CA LEU A 14 -22.65 -5.64 26.56
C LEU A 14 -21.87 -4.32 26.70
N GLY A 15 -22.41 -3.23 26.15
CA GLY A 15 -21.96 -1.87 26.43
C GLY A 15 -21.07 -1.23 25.36
N SER A 16 -21.70 -0.61 24.37
CA SER A 16 -21.04 0.28 23.42
C SER A 16 -20.42 1.50 24.13
N LYS A 17 -19.10 1.63 24.00
CA LYS A 17 -18.38 2.90 23.97
C LYS A 17 -17.51 2.88 22.72
N HIS A 18 -17.49 3.98 21.97
CA HIS A 18 -16.54 4.16 20.87
C HIS A 18 -15.11 4.11 21.45
N LEU A 19 -14.44 2.97 21.32
CA LEU A 19 -13.00 2.88 21.53
C LEU A 19 -12.34 3.67 20.40
N HIS A 20 -11.66 4.76 20.75
CA HIS A 20 -10.76 5.42 19.80
C HIS A 20 -9.63 4.45 19.44
N ALA A 21 -9.42 4.24 18.15
CA ALA A 21 -8.30 3.49 17.63
C ALA A 21 -7.01 4.31 17.82
N ASP A 22 -6.38 4.18 18.99
CA ASP A 22 -5.05 4.77 19.22
C ASP A 22 -4.01 4.15 18.28
N VAL A 23 -3.04 4.97 17.85
CA VAL A 23 -1.81 4.54 17.17
C VAL A 23 -0.68 4.48 18.20
N TYR A 24 0.12 3.41 18.20
CA TYR A 24 1.26 3.23 19.11
C TYR A 24 2.62 3.28 18.39
N ASP A 25 3.50 4.18 18.83
CA ASP A 25 4.92 4.12 18.50
C ASP A 25 5.61 3.14 19.48
N VAL A 26 5.93 1.94 19.00
CA VAL A 26 6.41 0.81 19.82
C VAL A 26 7.93 0.69 19.79
N TYR A 27 8.55 0.53 20.96
CA TYR A 27 9.99 0.31 21.10
C TYR A 27 10.30 -0.99 21.84
N LEU A 28 11.27 -1.73 21.31
CA LEU A 28 11.69 -3.04 21.81
C LEU A 28 12.86 -2.88 22.78
N LEU A 29 12.80 -3.46 23.98
CA LEU A 29 13.83 -3.36 25.02
C LEU A 29 14.37 -4.77 25.37
N ALA A 30 15.63 -5.04 25.02
CA ALA A 30 16.24 -6.36 25.20
C ALA A 30 17.63 -6.36 25.87
N GLY A 31 17.94 -7.40 26.65
CA GLY A 31 19.29 -7.66 27.16
C GLY A 31 19.41 -8.22 28.59
N GLN A 32 20.55 -7.92 29.24
CA GLN A 32 20.98 -8.46 30.54
C GLN A 32 20.58 -7.55 31.73
N SER A 33 21.31 -7.65 32.86
CA SER A 33 20.97 -7.11 34.17
C SER A 33 20.67 -5.62 34.20
N ASN A 34 21.33 -4.82 33.35
CA ASN A 34 21.08 -3.39 33.29
C ASN A 34 19.82 -3.04 32.47
N MET A 35 19.44 -3.81 31.44
CA MET A 35 18.13 -3.67 30.77
C MET A 35 17.00 -4.20 31.65
N ASP A 36 17.20 -5.34 32.30
CA ASP A 36 16.29 -5.96 33.28
C ASP A 36 15.93 -4.94 34.37
N GLY A 37 16.95 -4.32 34.97
CA GLY A 37 16.82 -3.15 35.83
C GLY A 37 17.37 -3.38 37.23
N ARG A 38 18.11 -2.39 37.74
CA ARG A 38 18.77 -2.43 39.07
C ARG A 38 18.75 -1.12 39.85
N GLY A 39 18.37 -0.03 39.21
CA GLY A 39 18.20 1.25 39.89
C GLY A 39 17.08 1.15 40.90
N ASP A 40 17.22 1.75 42.08
CA ASP A 40 16.12 1.86 43.03
C ASP A 40 15.29 3.11 42.74
N ALA A 41 13.97 2.95 42.61
CA ALA A 41 13.06 4.06 42.36
C ALA A 41 13.07 5.09 43.50
N ASP A 42 13.40 4.67 44.73
CA ASP A 42 13.47 5.59 45.87
C ASP A 42 14.70 6.53 45.83
N GLU A 43 15.73 6.19 45.05
CA GLU A 43 16.88 7.06 44.78
C GLU A 43 16.57 8.14 43.72
N LEU A 44 15.44 8.05 43.01
CA LEU A 44 15.00 9.05 42.03
C LEU A 44 14.18 10.17 42.66
N SER A 45 14.37 11.41 42.18
CA SER A 45 13.46 12.51 42.51
C SER A 45 12.03 12.22 42.02
N GLU A 46 11.03 12.85 42.64
CA GLU A 46 9.63 12.68 42.27
C GLU A 46 9.40 12.97 40.77
N THR A 47 10.03 14.03 40.24
CA THR A 47 9.97 14.41 38.82
C THR A 47 10.58 13.36 37.89
N GLN A 48 11.57 12.59 38.34
CA GLN A 48 12.18 11.51 37.54
C GLN A 48 11.36 10.21 37.57
N ARG A 49 10.58 9.98 38.63
CA ARG A 49 9.66 8.83 38.74
C ARG A 49 8.38 8.98 37.90
N ARG A 50 7.95 10.22 37.63
CA ARG A 50 6.77 10.51 36.81
C ARG A 50 6.99 10.08 35.36
N CYS A 51 6.28 9.03 34.94
CA CYS A 51 6.21 8.59 33.55
C CYS A 51 5.16 9.39 32.76
N PRO A 52 5.24 9.46 31.43
CA PRO A 52 4.18 10.04 30.60
C PRO A 52 2.88 9.27 30.77
N ALA A 53 1.73 9.96 30.81
CA ALA A 53 0.43 9.32 31.07
C ALA A 53 0.03 8.30 29.98
N ASP A 54 0.42 8.57 28.73
CA ASP A 54 0.14 7.74 27.55
C ASP A 54 1.27 6.76 27.20
N ALA A 55 2.23 6.56 28.12
CA ALA A 55 3.26 5.53 27.98
C ALA A 55 2.78 4.20 28.56
N MET A 56 2.76 3.17 27.73
CA MET A 56 2.35 1.81 28.06
C MET A 56 3.55 0.85 27.95
N ILE A 57 3.54 -0.22 28.74
CA ILE A 57 4.56 -1.27 28.75
C ILE A 57 3.92 -2.66 28.74
N PHE A 58 4.55 -3.58 28.02
CA PHE A 58 4.24 -5.01 27.97
C PHE A 58 5.51 -5.80 28.31
N TYR A 59 5.41 -6.84 29.14
CA TYR A 59 6.56 -7.66 29.53
C TYR A 59 6.16 -9.05 30.01
N ARG A 60 7.00 -10.05 29.74
CA ARG A 60 6.93 -11.38 30.35
C ARG A 60 8.25 -11.69 31.05
N ASN A 61 8.20 -12.09 32.32
CA ASN A 61 9.37 -12.61 33.03
C ASN A 61 8.93 -13.67 34.06
N PRO A 62 8.76 -14.94 33.65
CA PRO A 62 8.24 -16.00 34.51
C PRO A 62 8.96 -16.10 35.87
N PRO A 63 8.24 -16.12 37.00
CA PRO A 63 6.80 -16.41 37.13
C PRO A 63 5.86 -15.19 37.02
N HIS A 64 6.36 -14.02 36.63
CA HIS A 64 5.60 -12.77 36.55
C HIS A 64 5.40 -12.35 35.08
N ALA A 65 4.25 -12.70 34.51
CA ALA A 65 3.79 -12.14 33.23
C ALA A 65 2.91 -10.90 33.48
N SER A 66 2.91 -9.94 32.57
CA SER A 66 1.83 -8.95 32.50
C SER A 66 0.55 -9.60 32.00
N ASP A 67 -0.61 -9.24 32.57
CA ASP A 67 -1.94 -9.61 32.06
C ASP A 67 -2.35 -8.81 30.80
N GLY A 68 -1.39 -8.15 30.15
CA GLY A 68 -1.54 -7.31 28.96
C GLY A 68 -0.81 -5.97 29.09
N TRP A 69 -1.09 -5.05 28.17
CA TRP A 69 -0.51 -3.69 28.20
C TRP A 69 -0.88 -2.93 29.48
N SER A 70 0.12 -2.45 30.21
CA SER A 70 -0.02 -1.70 31.48
C SER A 70 0.55 -0.29 31.37
N PRO A 71 0.04 0.72 32.11
CA PRO A 71 0.69 2.03 32.19
C PRO A 71 2.13 1.92 32.70
N LEU A 72 3.05 2.67 32.09
CA LEU A 72 4.45 2.67 32.46
C LEU A 72 4.65 3.27 33.85
N ALA A 73 5.36 2.52 34.70
CA ALA A 73 5.70 2.89 36.06
C ALA A 73 7.04 2.23 36.44
N THR A 74 7.64 2.69 37.55
CA THR A 74 8.75 1.96 38.18
C THR A 74 8.27 0.62 38.72
N GLY A 75 9.13 -0.39 38.70
CA GLY A 75 8.89 -1.68 39.34
C GLY A 75 8.77 -2.88 38.40
N PHE A 76 8.71 -2.67 37.08
CA PHE A 76 8.70 -3.73 36.06
C PHE A 76 10.11 -4.33 35.79
N SER A 77 10.80 -4.67 36.88
CA SER A 77 12.14 -5.25 36.93
C SER A 77 12.19 -6.28 38.05
N VAL A 78 12.67 -7.50 37.78
CA VAL A 78 12.74 -8.58 38.78
C VAL A 78 14.16 -9.14 38.86
N PRO A 79 15.03 -8.56 39.70
CA PRO A 79 16.39 -9.05 39.88
C PRO A 79 16.40 -10.52 40.37
N PRO A 80 17.22 -11.43 39.81
CA PRO A 80 17.24 -12.86 40.16
C PRO A 80 17.54 -13.22 41.63
N LYS A 81 17.90 -12.24 42.48
CA LYS A 81 18.10 -12.42 43.92
C LYS A 81 16.88 -12.06 44.78
N PHE A 82 15.85 -11.45 44.21
CA PHE A 82 14.63 -11.08 44.91
C PHE A 82 13.51 -12.06 44.58
N LYS A 83 13.00 -12.78 45.60
CA LYS A 83 11.73 -13.54 45.51
C LYS A 83 10.51 -12.60 45.62
N GLY A 84 10.60 -11.41 45.02
CA GLY A 84 9.63 -10.33 45.19
C GLY A 84 8.48 -10.44 44.20
N ALA A 85 7.25 -10.23 44.66
CA ALA A 85 6.13 -9.95 43.77
C ALA A 85 6.33 -8.60 43.07
N LEU A 86 5.73 -8.45 41.88
CA LEU A 86 5.63 -7.17 41.20
C LEU A 86 4.51 -6.29 41.81
N PRO A 87 4.63 -4.96 41.77
CA PRO A 87 5.81 -4.19 41.32
C PRO A 87 6.94 -4.21 42.36
N SER A 88 8.19 -4.28 41.91
CA SER A 88 9.36 -4.10 42.79
C SER A 88 9.72 -2.62 42.96
N THR A 89 10.73 -2.27 43.77
CA THR A 89 11.30 -0.90 43.75
C THR A 89 12.25 -0.67 42.58
N LYS A 90 12.53 -1.69 41.75
CA LYS A 90 13.59 -1.63 40.74
C LYS A 90 13.09 -1.21 39.37
N PHE A 91 13.94 -0.53 38.62
CA PHE A 91 13.66 -0.11 37.24
C PHE A 91 14.90 -0.24 36.35
N GLY A 92 14.65 -0.40 35.04
CA GLY A 92 15.63 -0.37 33.96
C GLY A 92 15.65 0.97 33.21
N PRO A 93 16.23 1.04 32.00
CA PRO A 93 16.31 2.28 31.24
C PRO A 93 14.95 2.79 30.72
N GLU A 94 13.87 2.01 30.80
CA GLU A 94 12.54 2.36 30.29
C GLU A 94 12.03 3.71 30.79
N ILE A 95 12.24 4.06 32.07
CA ILE A 95 11.75 5.30 32.68
C ILE A 95 12.42 6.52 32.06
N GLY A 96 13.76 6.51 32.00
CA GLY A 96 14.53 7.61 31.41
C GLY A 96 14.36 7.72 29.89
N PHE A 97 14.12 6.59 29.22
CA PHE A 97 13.82 6.54 27.80
C PHE A 97 12.46 7.19 27.50
N ALA A 98 11.38 6.70 28.13
CA ALA A 98 10.03 7.24 27.92
C ALA A 98 9.93 8.72 28.29
N ALA A 99 10.52 9.12 29.42
CA ALA A 99 10.57 10.52 29.85
C ALA A 99 11.34 11.44 28.89
N THR A 100 12.16 10.89 27.98
CA THR A 100 12.88 11.64 26.95
C THR A 100 12.14 11.61 25.61
N VAL A 101 11.66 10.45 25.16
CA VAL A 101 10.93 10.29 23.88
C VAL A 101 9.64 11.11 23.87
N ALA A 102 8.85 11.07 24.95
CA ALA A 102 7.61 11.83 25.07
C ALA A 102 7.79 13.37 25.10
N ARG A 103 9.04 13.87 25.11
CA ARG A 103 9.35 15.30 24.99
C ARG A 103 9.74 15.72 23.56
N SER A 104 9.87 14.77 22.62
CA SER A 104 10.39 15.04 21.27
C SER A 104 9.34 14.98 20.16
N THR A 105 8.38 14.06 20.22
CA THR A 105 7.19 13.83 19.36
C THR A 105 6.37 12.67 19.98
N THR A 106 5.19 12.21 19.52
CA THR A 106 4.31 12.50 18.36
C THR A 106 2.90 12.91 18.85
N ALA A 107 1.82 12.66 18.07
CA ALA A 107 0.42 12.59 18.55
C ALA A 107 -0.01 11.14 18.93
N ASN A 108 0.89 10.17 18.79
CA ASN A 108 0.66 8.76 19.03
C ASN A 108 1.00 8.39 20.48
N LYS A 109 0.50 7.24 20.95
CA LYS A 109 0.85 6.68 22.26
C LYS A 109 2.20 5.98 22.22
N LEU A 110 2.89 5.92 23.36
CA LEU A 110 4.20 5.28 23.47
C LEU A 110 4.05 3.85 23.99
N GLY A 111 4.45 2.85 23.20
CA GLY A 111 4.49 1.45 23.62
C GLY A 111 5.92 0.97 23.89
N LEU A 112 6.17 0.30 25.01
CA LEU A 112 7.44 -0.38 25.29
C LEU A 112 7.22 -1.90 25.43
N ILE A 113 7.91 -2.72 24.65
CA ILE A 113 7.91 -4.18 24.81
C ILE A 113 9.25 -4.60 25.41
N LYS A 114 9.24 -5.08 26.66
CA LYS A 114 10.45 -5.38 27.43
C LYS A 114 10.62 -6.88 27.66
N GLY A 115 11.69 -7.45 27.10
CA GLY A 115 12.17 -8.78 27.45
C GLY A 115 13.62 -8.69 27.90
N ALA A 116 13.90 -8.82 29.19
CA ALA A 116 15.25 -8.68 29.71
C ALA A 116 15.46 -9.56 30.94
N LYS A 117 16.67 -10.12 31.08
CA LYS A 117 16.97 -11.08 32.14
C LYS A 117 18.44 -11.07 32.54
N GLY A 118 18.71 -10.65 33.78
CA GLY A 118 20.07 -10.63 34.31
C GLY A 118 20.73 -12.01 34.37
N GLY A 119 22.06 -12.04 34.19
CA GLY A 119 22.88 -13.26 34.25
C GLY A 119 22.83 -14.17 33.01
N THR A 120 22.10 -13.78 31.96
CA THR A 120 22.05 -14.46 30.65
C THR A 120 23.28 -14.14 29.79
N SER A 121 23.42 -14.73 28.60
CA SER A 121 24.58 -14.61 27.70
C SER A 121 24.19 -14.62 26.22
N LEU A 122 25.02 -14.02 25.35
CA LEU A 122 24.72 -13.88 23.92
C LEU A 122 24.95 -15.19 23.15
N ARG A 123 25.78 -16.06 23.72
CA ARG A 123 26.11 -17.38 23.16
C ARG A 123 25.01 -18.41 23.29
N VAL A 124 24.21 -18.33 24.35
CA VAL A 124 23.27 -19.40 24.75
C VAL A 124 21.85 -18.86 24.86
N ASP A 125 21.65 -17.83 25.66
CA ASP A 125 20.31 -17.39 26.09
C ASP A 125 19.65 -16.49 25.05
N TRP A 126 20.44 -15.60 24.44
CA TRP A 126 20.05 -14.67 23.39
C TRP A 126 20.51 -15.13 21.99
N ASN A 127 20.66 -16.44 21.81
CA ASN A 127 21.07 -17.01 20.53
C ASN A 127 19.84 -17.14 19.62
N PRO A 128 19.81 -16.51 18.42
CA PRO A 128 18.68 -16.62 17.48
C PRO A 128 18.50 -18.01 16.84
N GLY A 129 19.38 -18.97 17.13
CA GLY A 129 19.29 -20.32 16.58
C GLY A 129 19.58 -20.37 15.08
N ARG A 130 19.10 -21.42 14.41
CA ARG A 130 19.13 -21.55 12.96
C ARG A 130 17.79 -21.08 12.35
N ALA A 131 17.82 -20.63 11.10
CA ALA A 131 16.60 -20.34 10.36
C ALA A 131 15.72 -21.59 10.25
N GLY A 132 14.42 -21.45 10.52
CA GLY A 132 13.45 -22.55 10.49
C GLY A 132 13.49 -23.55 11.67
N GLU A 133 14.39 -23.39 12.65
CA GLU A 133 14.52 -24.32 13.79
C GLU A 133 14.26 -23.62 15.16
N PRO A 134 13.00 -23.36 15.58
CA PRO A 134 12.71 -22.67 16.84
C PRO A 134 13.33 -23.32 18.08
N ASP A 135 13.45 -24.65 18.10
CA ASP A 135 14.07 -25.36 19.23
C ASP A 135 15.58 -25.12 19.38
N SER A 136 16.24 -24.66 18.33
CA SER A 136 17.66 -24.24 18.38
C SER A 136 17.86 -22.84 19.00
N GLN A 137 16.78 -22.09 19.22
CA GLN A 137 16.82 -20.74 19.79
C GLN A 137 17.10 -20.77 21.30
N GLY A 138 17.88 -19.81 21.75
CA GLY A 138 18.09 -19.52 23.17
C GLY A 138 16.78 -19.11 23.86
N PRO A 139 16.60 -19.47 25.14
CA PRO A 139 15.33 -19.24 25.85
C PRO A 139 14.92 -17.76 25.97
N CYS A 140 15.87 -16.82 26.05
CA CYS A 140 15.54 -15.40 26.15
C CYS A 140 15.25 -14.77 24.78
N TYR A 141 15.89 -15.27 23.71
CA TYR A 141 15.52 -14.91 22.34
C TYR A 141 14.07 -15.32 22.06
N ARG A 142 13.75 -16.59 22.30
CA ARG A 142 12.44 -17.19 22.03
C ARG A 142 11.31 -16.48 22.80
N ASP A 143 11.48 -16.30 24.11
CA ASP A 143 10.50 -15.62 24.97
C ASP A 143 10.34 -14.13 24.59
N PHE A 144 11.39 -13.48 24.06
CA PHE A 144 11.29 -12.10 23.58
C PHE A 144 10.48 -11.98 22.29
N ILE A 145 10.71 -12.85 21.29
CA ILE A 145 9.90 -12.87 20.06
C ILE A 145 8.44 -13.20 20.40
N GLU A 146 8.17 -14.22 21.22
CA GLU A 146 6.81 -14.56 21.68
C GLU A 146 6.15 -13.39 22.43
N THR A 147 6.92 -12.63 23.22
CA THR A 147 6.43 -11.42 23.91
C THR A 147 6.08 -10.30 22.93
N ILE A 148 6.84 -10.14 21.83
CA ILE A 148 6.53 -9.18 20.76
C ILE A 148 5.24 -9.58 20.06
N GLU A 149 5.14 -10.83 19.59
CA GLU A 149 3.97 -11.38 18.90
C GLU A 149 2.68 -11.21 19.73
N LEU A 150 2.72 -11.51 21.04
CA LEU A 150 1.56 -11.34 21.92
C LEU A 150 1.20 -9.87 22.15
N ALA A 151 2.19 -9.02 22.41
CA ALA A 151 1.97 -7.60 22.65
C ALA A 151 1.35 -6.90 21.44
N THR A 152 1.85 -7.20 20.24
CA THR A 152 1.32 -6.64 18.98
C THR A 152 -0.04 -7.20 18.64
N SER A 153 -0.25 -8.52 18.80
CA SER A 153 -1.57 -9.15 18.60
C SER A 153 -2.63 -8.56 19.53
N GLU A 154 -2.29 -8.23 20.78
CA GLU A 154 -3.22 -7.57 21.71
C GLU A 154 -3.60 -6.15 21.28
N LEU A 155 -2.68 -5.38 20.69
CA LEU A 155 -2.99 -4.06 20.12
C LEU A 155 -3.97 -4.21 18.95
N THR A 156 -3.65 -5.05 17.97
CA THR A 156 -4.50 -5.30 16.80
C THR A 156 -5.89 -5.81 17.22
N TYR A 157 -5.96 -6.76 18.16
CA TYR A 157 -7.23 -7.29 18.68
C TYR A 157 -8.09 -6.22 19.38
N LYS A 158 -7.47 -5.21 19.99
CA LYS A 158 -8.16 -4.07 20.62
C LYS A 158 -8.52 -2.96 19.62
N GLY A 159 -8.25 -3.12 18.32
CA GLY A 159 -8.49 -2.11 17.29
C GLY A 159 -7.46 -0.98 17.28
N HIS A 160 -6.28 -1.19 17.88
CA HIS A 160 -5.16 -0.25 17.83
C HIS A 160 -4.20 -0.60 16.70
N SER A 161 -3.64 0.42 16.05
CA SER A 161 -2.52 0.23 15.12
C SER A 161 -1.19 0.54 15.82
N TYR A 162 -0.08 0.03 15.29
CA TYR A 162 1.25 0.26 15.87
C TYR A 162 2.34 0.28 14.81
N VAL A 163 3.46 0.94 15.13
CA VAL A 163 4.70 0.90 14.34
C VAL A 163 5.86 0.60 15.27
N ILE A 164 6.65 -0.43 14.96
CA ILE A 164 7.88 -0.74 15.72
C ILE A 164 8.98 0.23 15.27
N ARG A 165 9.32 1.20 16.13
CA ARG A 165 10.21 2.33 15.85
C ARG A 165 11.68 2.10 16.18
N GLY A 166 12.02 1.09 16.99
CA GLY A 166 13.41 0.74 17.25
C GLY A 166 13.62 -0.33 18.31
N LEU A 167 14.86 -0.84 18.37
CA LEU A 167 15.35 -1.80 19.35
C LEU A 167 16.45 -1.18 20.23
N LEU A 168 16.25 -1.22 21.54
CA LEU A 168 17.26 -0.91 22.54
C LEU A 168 17.87 -2.22 23.04
N TRP A 169 19.20 -2.32 22.97
CA TRP A 169 19.93 -3.51 23.38
C TRP A 169 20.97 -3.16 24.46
N HIS A 170 20.89 -3.75 25.66
CA HIS A 170 21.95 -3.60 26.67
C HIS A 170 22.42 -4.93 27.25
N GLN A 171 23.63 -5.33 26.87
CA GLN A 171 24.22 -6.60 27.28
C GLN A 171 25.74 -6.56 27.13
N GLY A 172 26.42 -7.21 28.07
CA GLY A 172 27.79 -7.70 27.87
C GLY A 172 28.51 -8.18 29.14
N GLU A 173 27.84 -8.20 30.28
CA GLU A 173 28.42 -8.46 31.59
C GLU A 173 28.85 -9.93 31.72
N SER A 174 27.94 -10.86 31.40
CA SER A 174 28.20 -12.31 31.35
C SER A 174 29.11 -12.74 30.20
N ASP A 175 29.19 -11.95 29.13
CA ASP A 175 29.94 -12.28 27.91
C ASP A 175 31.40 -11.79 27.94
N SER A 176 31.86 -11.24 29.07
CA SER A 176 33.20 -10.67 29.29
C SER A 176 34.39 -11.57 28.94
N ARG A 177 34.20 -12.89 28.82
CA ARG A 177 35.22 -13.86 28.38
C ARG A 177 35.21 -14.15 26.87
N SER A 178 34.29 -13.56 26.10
CA SER A 178 34.28 -13.69 24.64
C SER A 178 35.40 -12.86 24.01
N SER A 179 36.00 -13.39 22.93
CA SER A 179 36.83 -12.56 22.05
C SER A 179 35.96 -11.57 21.28
N GLU A 180 36.49 -10.38 21.01
CA GLU A 180 35.80 -9.28 20.32
C GLU A 180 35.06 -9.77 19.07
N GLN A 181 35.76 -10.44 18.16
CA GLN A 181 35.20 -11.00 16.92
C GLN A 181 33.99 -11.93 17.16
N ARG A 182 34.04 -12.79 18.19
CA ARG A 182 32.94 -13.73 18.52
C ARG A 182 31.76 -13.04 19.17
N TYR A 183 31.98 -11.98 19.92
CA TYR A 183 30.89 -11.16 20.47
C TYR A 183 30.23 -10.34 19.36
N ARG A 184 31.04 -9.65 18.54
CA ARG A 184 30.60 -8.85 17.38
C ARG A 184 29.74 -9.66 16.43
N MET A 185 30.22 -10.84 16.01
CA MET A 185 29.49 -11.76 15.13
C MET A 185 28.10 -12.11 15.68
N ARG A 186 27.99 -12.49 16.95
CA ARG A 186 26.70 -12.87 17.54
C ARG A 186 25.77 -11.69 17.76
N LEU A 187 26.31 -10.49 18.01
CA LEU A 187 25.51 -9.29 18.17
C LEU A 187 24.96 -8.81 16.81
N THR A 188 25.77 -8.90 15.76
CA THR A 188 25.31 -8.71 14.38
C THR A 188 24.20 -9.70 14.01
N GLU A 189 24.40 -10.99 14.31
CA GLU A 189 23.40 -12.03 14.04
C GLU A 189 22.09 -11.79 14.80
N LEU A 190 22.16 -11.48 16.10
CA LEU A 190 21.00 -11.12 16.92
C LEU A 190 20.21 -9.95 16.31
N ILE A 191 20.90 -8.87 15.92
CA ILE A 191 20.27 -7.67 15.38
C ILE A 191 19.60 -7.97 14.03
N ASN A 192 20.31 -8.65 13.14
CA ASN A 192 19.75 -9.08 11.85
C ASN A 192 18.53 -9.97 12.04
N ARG A 193 18.56 -10.86 13.02
CA ARG A 193 17.45 -11.78 13.24
C ARG A 193 16.22 -11.14 13.87
N ILE A 194 16.39 -10.26 14.87
CA ILE A 194 15.24 -9.49 15.40
C ILE A 194 14.62 -8.66 14.27
N ARG A 195 15.44 -8.01 13.44
CA ARG A 195 14.97 -7.27 12.25
C ARG A 195 14.15 -8.13 11.28
N GLN A 196 14.61 -9.34 11.00
CA GLN A 196 13.89 -10.31 10.16
C GLN A 196 12.57 -10.74 10.82
N ASP A 197 12.63 -11.20 12.07
CA ASP A 197 11.51 -11.79 12.78
C ASP A 197 10.39 -10.75 13.08
N VAL A 198 10.71 -9.44 13.13
CA VAL A 198 9.71 -8.35 13.23
C VAL A 198 9.36 -7.67 11.89
N GLY A 199 9.81 -8.22 10.76
CA GLY A 199 9.49 -7.69 9.42
C GLY A 199 10.08 -6.30 9.10
N SER A 200 11.13 -5.87 9.80
CA SER A 200 11.72 -4.53 9.68
C SER A 200 13.24 -4.63 9.46
N PRO A 201 13.72 -4.87 8.22
CA PRO A 201 15.15 -5.05 7.92
C PRO A 201 16.03 -3.84 8.30
N ASP A 202 15.44 -2.65 8.32
CA ASP A 202 16.11 -1.39 8.63
C ASP A 202 15.95 -0.92 10.09
N LEU A 203 15.28 -1.70 10.96
CA LEU A 203 14.89 -1.27 12.31
C LEU A 203 16.03 -0.56 13.05
N PRO A 204 15.86 0.71 13.48
CA PRO A 204 16.89 1.43 14.21
C PRO A 204 17.24 0.71 15.51
N VAL A 205 18.52 0.39 15.70
CA VAL A 205 19.02 -0.26 16.92
C VAL A 205 19.96 0.68 17.67
N VAL A 206 19.84 0.73 18.99
CA VAL A 206 20.84 1.37 19.84
C VAL A 206 21.40 0.35 20.83
N ILE A 207 22.72 0.18 20.78
CA ILE A 207 23.48 -0.66 21.70
C ILE A 207 23.93 0.20 22.90
N GLY A 208 23.52 -0.17 24.10
CA GLY A 208 24.05 0.34 25.35
C GLY A 208 25.45 -0.23 25.58
N GLU A 209 26.47 0.64 25.55
CA GLU A 209 27.83 0.27 25.87
C GLU A 209 27.93 -0.25 27.31
N VAL A 210 28.66 -1.34 27.55
CA VAL A 210 28.86 -1.81 28.93
C VAL A 210 29.77 -0.87 29.72
N PHE A 211 29.54 -0.80 31.03
CA PHE A 211 30.30 0.04 31.94
C PHE A 211 31.82 -0.22 31.88
N ASP A 212 32.61 0.86 31.96
CA ASP A 212 34.07 0.80 31.96
C ASP A 212 34.64 0.53 33.36
N ASN A 213 34.98 -0.74 33.61
CA ASN A 213 35.77 -1.15 34.77
C ASN A 213 37.10 -1.82 34.37
N GLY A 214 37.56 -1.62 33.14
CA GLY A 214 38.75 -2.31 32.57
C GLY A 214 38.65 -3.84 32.47
N ARG A 215 37.49 -4.46 32.76
CA ARG A 215 37.29 -5.93 32.71
C ARG A 215 36.45 -6.38 31.49
N ARG A 216 36.02 -5.48 30.61
CA ARG A 216 35.08 -5.76 29.48
C ARG A 216 35.45 -5.11 28.16
N ASP A 217 36.72 -4.80 27.96
CA ASP A 217 37.18 -3.96 26.84
C ASP A 217 36.95 -4.62 25.48
N THR A 218 37.10 -5.95 25.39
CA THR A 218 36.76 -6.74 24.19
C THR A 218 35.29 -6.67 23.82
N VAL A 219 34.40 -6.56 24.83
CA VAL A 219 32.95 -6.44 24.61
C VAL A 219 32.61 -5.02 24.16
N ARG A 220 33.18 -3.98 24.79
CA ARG A 220 33.00 -2.58 24.36
C ARG A 220 33.53 -2.35 22.95
N ALA A 221 34.71 -2.87 22.63
CA ALA A 221 35.29 -2.83 21.29
C ALA A 221 34.34 -3.48 20.27
N ALA A 222 33.78 -4.65 20.60
CA ALA A 222 32.81 -5.33 19.74
C ALA A 222 31.50 -4.54 19.59
N GLN A 223 30.94 -3.97 20.66
CA GLN A 223 29.73 -3.12 20.61
C GLN A 223 29.94 -1.90 19.70
N ARG A 224 31.07 -1.19 19.88
CA ARG A 224 31.49 -0.07 19.00
C ARG A 224 31.68 -0.53 17.56
N GLY A 225 32.31 -1.69 17.36
CA GLY A 225 32.56 -2.28 16.05
C GLY A 225 31.28 -2.71 15.32
N VAL A 226 30.22 -3.10 16.06
CA VAL A 226 28.88 -3.31 15.49
C VAL A 226 28.27 -1.97 15.06
N GLY A 227 28.20 -1.00 15.97
CA GLY A 227 27.61 0.33 15.68
C GLY A 227 28.35 1.10 14.57
N SER A 228 29.64 0.84 14.36
CA SER A 228 30.41 1.46 13.27
C SER A 228 30.31 0.72 11.93
N SER A 229 29.73 -0.50 11.88
CA SER A 229 29.70 -1.31 10.65
C SER A 229 28.34 -1.81 10.22
N MET A 230 27.29 -1.69 11.05
CA MET A 230 25.93 -2.07 10.69
C MET A 230 25.09 -0.82 10.41
N ALA A 231 24.33 -0.86 9.31
CA ALA A 231 23.37 0.18 8.97
C ALA A 231 22.28 0.31 10.05
N ASN A 232 21.90 1.54 10.37
CA ASN A 232 20.93 1.91 11.41
C ASN A 232 21.22 1.30 12.79
N VAL A 233 22.49 1.14 13.17
CA VAL A 233 22.89 0.78 14.53
C VAL A 233 23.75 1.89 15.14
N GLU A 234 23.38 2.37 16.32
CA GLU A 234 24.13 3.39 17.08
C GLU A 234 24.59 2.83 18.44
N VAL A 235 25.50 3.54 19.13
CA VAL A 235 25.95 3.18 20.48
C VAL A 235 25.63 4.29 21.48
N ALA A 236 24.86 3.96 22.51
CA ALA A 236 24.68 4.81 23.69
C ALA A 236 25.91 4.62 24.62
N PRO A 237 26.76 5.64 24.81
CA PRO A 237 28.03 5.49 25.53
C PRO A 237 27.83 5.36 27.04
N ALA A 238 28.68 4.59 27.72
CA ALA A 238 28.67 4.42 29.17
C ALA A 238 29.48 5.49 29.93
N ARG A 239 30.26 6.31 29.21
CA ARG A 239 31.17 7.31 29.81
C ARG A 239 30.44 8.25 30.78
N GLY A 240 30.93 8.35 32.01
CA GLY A 240 30.38 9.23 33.04
C GLY A 240 29.05 8.77 33.66
N LEU A 241 28.64 7.52 33.41
CA LEU A 241 27.73 6.80 34.30
C LEU A 241 28.51 6.29 35.53
N THR A 242 27.80 5.76 36.52
CA THR A 242 28.32 5.17 37.76
C THR A 242 27.58 3.88 38.13
N THR A 243 28.16 3.08 39.03
CA THR A 243 27.64 1.77 39.46
C THR A 243 27.59 1.67 40.98
N TRP A 244 26.60 0.97 41.52
CA TRP A 244 26.50 0.72 42.96
C TRP A 244 27.33 -0.49 43.44
N ASP A 245 27.88 -1.29 42.51
CA ASP A 245 28.79 -2.41 42.79
C ASP A 245 30.17 -2.24 42.10
N GLU A 246 30.97 -3.31 42.00
CA GLU A 246 32.28 -3.35 41.33
C GLU A 246 32.22 -3.15 39.79
N GLY A 247 31.57 -2.09 39.32
CA GLY A 247 31.53 -1.70 37.91
C GLY A 247 30.67 -2.61 37.05
N THR A 248 29.56 -3.15 37.56
CA THR A 248 28.67 -4.05 36.81
C THR A 248 27.25 -3.53 36.68
N HIS A 249 26.62 -3.13 37.78
CA HIS A 249 25.23 -2.71 37.80
C HIS A 249 25.14 -1.19 38.02
N LEU A 250 24.52 -0.50 37.07
CA LEU A 250 24.32 0.95 37.12
C LEU A 250 23.45 1.33 38.34
N ASP A 251 23.79 2.43 39.00
CA ASP A 251 22.96 3.07 40.02
C ASP A 251 21.67 3.68 39.42
N ALA A 252 20.73 4.11 40.27
CA ALA A 252 19.45 4.63 39.79
C ALA A 252 19.60 5.84 38.85
N GLN A 253 20.49 6.77 39.19
CA GLN A 253 20.71 7.95 38.36
C GLN A 253 21.30 7.57 36.99
N SER A 254 22.20 6.58 36.97
CA SER A 254 22.84 6.09 35.76
C SER A 254 21.94 5.21 34.89
N GLN A 255 21.05 4.41 35.50
CA GLN A 255 19.95 3.72 34.83
C GLN A 255 19.05 4.70 34.08
N TRP A 256 18.60 5.75 34.79
CA TRP A 256 17.75 6.78 34.21
C TRP A 256 18.48 7.54 33.09
N GLN A 257 19.74 7.94 33.29
CA GLN A 257 20.56 8.58 32.26
C GLN A 257 20.81 7.69 31.04
N LEU A 258 21.01 6.37 31.23
CA LEU A 258 21.16 5.43 30.12
C LEU A 258 19.90 5.42 29.24
N GLY A 259 18.70 5.46 29.84
CA GLY A 259 17.44 5.65 29.11
C GLY A 259 17.42 6.91 28.25
N GLN A 260 17.88 8.05 28.79
CA GLN A 260 17.99 9.29 28.02
C GLN A 260 19.00 9.19 26.87
N ARG A 261 20.12 8.47 27.09
CA ARG A 261 21.15 8.25 26.06
C ARG A 261 20.64 7.33 24.95
N PHE A 262 19.83 6.32 25.27
CA PHE A 262 19.12 5.51 24.28
C PHE A 262 18.22 6.36 23.41
N ALA A 263 17.34 7.18 24.00
CA ALA A 263 16.47 8.08 23.27
C ALA A 263 17.28 9.05 22.39
N THR A 264 18.31 9.68 22.96
CA THR A 264 19.19 10.62 22.22
C THR A 264 19.90 9.96 21.04
N ALA A 265 20.40 8.73 21.18
CA ALA A 265 21.06 8.00 20.10
C ALA A 265 20.06 7.55 19.01
N LEU A 266 18.84 7.19 19.39
CA LEU A 266 17.77 6.85 18.47
C LEU A 266 17.31 8.11 17.69
N SER A 267 17.12 9.23 18.38
CA SER A 267 16.84 10.55 17.78
C SER A 267 17.99 11.07 16.92
N LYS A 268 19.25 10.68 17.20
CA LYS A 268 20.38 10.97 16.32
C LYS A 268 20.26 10.26 14.97
N ARG A 269 19.60 9.10 14.87
CA ARG A 269 19.28 8.46 13.57
C ARG A 269 18.06 9.09 12.90
N SER A 270 17.02 9.46 13.64
CA SER A 270 15.94 10.33 13.12
C SER A 270 16.50 11.64 12.53
N ASN A 271 17.57 12.19 13.11
CA ASN A 271 18.29 13.37 12.61
C ASN A 271 19.58 13.07 11.80
N SER A 272 19.96 11.82 11.54
CA SER A 272 21.11 11.44 10.68
C SER A 272 20.72 10.63 9.44
N LYS A 273 19.44 10.21 9.35
CA LYS A 273 18.68 10.14 8.10
C LYS A 273 17.97 11.46 7.72
N ARG A 274 18.14 12.51 8.53
CA ARG A 274 18.79 13.70 7.96
C ARG A 274 20.30 13.39 7.77
N LEU A 275 20.65 12.56 6.79
CA LEU A 275 21.13 13.11 5.52
C LEU A 275 20.98 14.63 5.55
N LYS A 276 22.12 15.36 5.47
CA LYS A 276 22.01 16.73 4.97
C LYS A 276 21.09 16.64 3.76
N PRO A 277 20.03 17.47 3.66
CA PRO A 277 19.30 17.51 2.40
C PRO A 277 20.35 17.64 1.31
N ALA A 278 20.17 16.87 0.23
CA ALA A 278 20.94 17.11 -0.96
C ALA A 278 20.61 18.55 -1.36
N ASN A 279 21.55 19.42 -0.99
CA ASN A 279 21.57 20.85 -1.20
C ASN A 279 20.41 21.63 -0.55
N GLY A 280 20.38 22.94 -0.84
CA GLY A 280 19.47 23.91 -0.19
C GLY A 280 18.04 23.86 -0.78
N PRO A 281 17.27 24.97 -0.70
CA PRO A 281 15.90 25.05 -1.24
C PRO A 281 15.86 25.08 -2.79
N HIS A 282 16.71 24.32 -3.49
CA HIS A 282 17.00 24.46 -4.92
C HIS A 282 17.29 23.16 -5.70
N GLU A 283 17.20 21.96 -5.11
CA GLU A 283 17.36 20.70 -5.86
C GLU A 283 15.99 20.03 -6.08
N LYS A 284 15.70 19.58 -7.30
CA LYS A 284 14.38 19.04 -7.68
C LYS A 284 14.24 17.58 -7.22
N PRO A 285 13.07 17.14 -6.73
CA PRO A 285 12.83 15.75 -6.38
C PRO A 285 12.69 14.87 -7.62
N ASN A 286 13.08 13.61 -7.51
CA ASN A 286 12.75 12.56 -8.48
C ASN A 286 11.27 12.18 -8.39
N VAL A 287 10.74 11.53 -9.43
CA VAL A 287 9.40 10.95 -9.44
C VAL A 287 9.45 9.49 -9.86
N LEU A 288 8.91 8.60 -9.02
CA LEU A 288 8.57 7.22 -9.35
C LEU A 288 7.05 7.14 -9.55
N PHE A 289 6.63 6.84 -10.76
CA PHE A 289 5.24 6.94 -11.22
C PHE A 289 4.69 5.56 -11.58
N ILE A 290 4.06 4.89 -10.62
CA ILE A 290 3.62 3.50 -10.71
C ILE A 290 2.15 3.45 -11.12
N SER A 291 1.82 2.79 -12.24
CA SER A 291 0.44 2.51 -12.63
C SER A 291 0.14 1.02 -12.55
N VAL A 292 -1.00 0.64 -11.97
CA VAL A 292 -1.52 -0.74 -11.96
C VAL A 292 -2.80 -0.78 -12.80
N ASP A 293 -3.03 -1.84 -13.57
CA ASP A 293 -4.03 -1.87 -14.66
C ASP A 293 -5.26 -2.72 -14.28
N ASP A 294 -6.47 -2.16 -14.40
CA ASP A 294 -7.74 -2.73 -13.86
C ASP A 294 -7.75 -2.94 -12.33
N LEU A 295 -6.91 -2.23 -11.56
CA LEU A 295 -6.92 -2.31 -10.09
C LEU A 295 -8.09 -1.50 -9.53
N ASN A 296 -9.06 -2.17 -8.90
CA ASN A 296 -10.18 -1.54 -8.19
C ASN A 296 -9.74 -1.14 -6.77
N ASP A 297 -10.68 -0.90 -5.85
CA ASP A 297 -10.44 -0.39 -4.49
C ASP A 297 -10.40 -1.49 -3.41
N TRP A 298 -10.13 -2.73 -3.81
CA TRP A 298 -10.19 -3.90 -2.93
C TRP A 298 -9.01 -4.02 -1.97
N GLU A 299 -7.95 -3.23 -2.10
CA GLU A 299 -6.78 -3.24 -1.22
C GLU A 299 -7.15 -3.02 0.25
N GLY A 300 -6.41 -3.64 1.18
CA GLY A 300 -6.73 -3.63 2.60
C GLY A 300 -6.92 -2.24 3.22
N SER A 301 -6.12 -1.25 2.79
CA SER A 301 -6.20 0.14 3.28
C SER A 301 -7.30 0.99 2.63
N LEU A 302 -7.91 0.53 1.54
CA LEU A 302 -9.10 1.14 0.93
C LEU A 302 -10.39 0.49 1.43
N GLY A 303 -10.30 -0.75 1.89
CA GLY A 303 -11.36 -1.45 2.61
C GLY A 303 -12.41 -2.13 1.72
N GLY A 304 -12.23 -2.14 0.39
CA GLY A 304 -13.18 -2.72 -0.55
C GLY A 304 -13.35 -4.24 -0.41
N ASN A 305 -12.27 -4.99 -0.13
CA ASN A 305 -12.37 -6.43 0.10
C ASN A 305 -11.30 -6.97 1.07
N HIS A 306 -11.73 -7.34 2.27
CA HIS A 306 -10.87 -7.92 3.33
C HIS A 306 -10.14 -9.22 2.95
N GLN A 307 -10.48 -9.84 1.82
CA GLN A 307 -9.78 -11.02 1.29
C GLN A 307 -8.46 -10.64 0.60
N ALA A 308 -8.32 -9.43 0.05
CA ALA A 308 -7.13 -9.03 -0.71
C ALA A 308 -5.87 -9.04 0.16
N GLN A 309 -4.82 -9.73 -0.32
CA GLN A 309 -3.52 -9.76 0.34
C GLN A 309 -2.56 -8.80 -0.38
N THR A 310 -2.47 -7.57 0.15
CA THR A 310 -1.76 -6.42 -0.47
C THR A 310 -0.71 -5.75 0.45
N PRO A 311 0.14 -6.51 1.17
CA PRO A 311 1.01 -5.95 2.21
C PRO A 311 2.00 -4.87 1.74
N HIS A 312 2.43 -4.88 0.46
CA HIS A 312 3.37 -3.89 -0.05
C HIS A 312 2.70 -2.56 -0.42
N MET A 313 1.55 -2.60 -1.09
CA MET A 313 0.72 -1.44 -1.37
C MET A 313 0.11 -0.87 -0.09
N ASP A 314 -0.36 -1.71 0.84
CA ASP A 314 -0.85 -1.28 2.15
C ASP A 314 0.24 -0.56 2.95
N LYS A 315 1.49 -1.05 2.93
CA LYS A 315 2.61 -0.33 3.51
C LYS A 315 2.83 1.03 2.83
N LEU A 316 2.78 1.10 1.49
CA LEU A 316 2.91 2.36 0.77
C LEU A 316 1.79 3.35 1.15
N PHE A 317 0.55 2.88 1.26
CA PHE A 317 -0.59 3.70 1.67
C PHE A 317 -0.41 4.26 3.09
N HIS A 318 0.06 3.44 4.04
CA HIS A 318 0.42 3.87 5.39
C HIS A 318 1.64 4.81 5.47
N GLU A 319 2.41 4.96 4.39
CA GLU A 319 3.52 5.92 4.26
C GLU A 319 3.15 7.16 3.43
N SER A 320 1.96 7.21 2.79
CA SER A 320 1.57 8.20 1.77
C SER A 320 0.40 9.08 2.19
N VAL A 321 0.14 10.16 1.45
CA VAL A 321 -1.22 10.71 1.38
C VAL A 321 -2.05 9.78 0.50
N LEU A 322 -2.99 9.04 1.10
CA LEU A 322 -3.93 8.16 0.43
C LEU A 322 -5.21 8.93 0.09
N PHE A 323 -5.62 8.93 -1.18
CA PHE A 323 -6.87 9.54 -1.63
C PHE A 323 -7.93 8.45 -1.76
N THR A 324 -8.80 8.30 -0.75
CA THR A 324 -9.74 7.18 -0.66
C THR A 324 -10.94 7.31 -1.60
N ASN A 325 -11.12 8.50 -2.20
CA ASN A 325 -12.23 8.89 -3.08
C ASN A 325 -11.68 9.44 -4.41
N ALA A 326 -10.70 8.74 -4.99
CA ALA A 326 -10.08 9.12 -6.26
C ALA A 326 -10.78 8.42 -7.43
N HIS A 327 -11.02 9.14 -8.53
CA HIS A 327 -11.68 8.59 -9.71
C HIS A 327 -10.96 8.86 -11.04
N CYS A 328 -11.08 7.90 -11.95
CA CYS A 328 -10.70 8.07 -13.34
C CYS A 328 -11.64 9.05 -14.07
N SER A 329 -11.11 9.72 -15.08
CA SER A 329 -11.90 10.60 -15.96
C SER A 329 -12.73 9.83 -16.98
N GLN A 330 -12.36 8.58 -17.27
CA GLN A 330 -13.18 7.65 -18.06
C GLN A 330 -12.72 6.21 -17.83
N ALA A 331 -13.66 5.30 -17.60
CA ALA A 331 -13.39 3.92 -17.22
C ALA A 331 -13.03 3.00 -18.42
N VAL A 332 -11.96 3.35 -19.15
CA VAL A 332 -11.24 2.45 -20.07
C VAL A 332 -9.79 2.87 -20.22
N CYS A 333 -8.88 1.89 -20.26
CA CYS A 333 -7.44 2.12 -20.19
C CYS A 333 -6.94 3.22 -21.15
N THR A 334 -7.35 3.18 -22.41
CA THR A 334 -6.85 4.11 -23.42
C THR A 334 -7.22 5.56 -23.11
N ALA A 335 -8.48 5.83 -22.79
CA ALA A 335 -8.93 7.19 -22.50
C ALA A 335 -8.39 7.68 -21.16
N SER A 336 -8.47 6.87 -20.10
CA SER A 336 -8.00 7.30 -18.77
C SER A 336 -6.51 7.64 -18.76
N ARG A 337 -5.67 6.74 -19.32
CA ARG A 337 -4.21 6.95 -19.35
C ARG A 337 -3.84 8.17 -20.18
N ASN A 338 -4.44 8.35 -21.36
CA ASN A 338 -4.17 9.53 -22.19
C ASN A 338 -4.74 10.82 -21.56
N SER A 339 -5.86 10.73 -20.83
CA SER A 339 -6.46 11.85 -20.10
C SER A 339 -5.58 12.30 -18.92
N LEU A 340 -5.10 11.39 -18.05
CA LEU A 340 -4.13 11.72 -17.01
C LEU A 340 -2.85 12.30 -17.63
N LEU A 341 -2.27 11.59 -18.60
CA LEU A 341 -0.97 11.95 -19.17
C LEU A 341 -1.03 13.25 -20.00
N SER A 342 -2.18 13.65 -20.53
CA SER A 342 -2.36 14.99 -21.14
C SER A 342 -2.87 16.05 -20.15
N GLY A 343 -3.55 15.65 -19.07
CA GLY A 343 -4.33 16.56 -18.23
C GLY A 343 -5.57 17.12 -18.92
N ILE A 344 -6.06 16.46 -19.98
CA ILE A 344 -7.23 16.87 -20.78
C ILE A 344 -8.34 15.83 -20.66
N HIS A 345 -9.50 16.24 -20.15
CA HIS A 345 -10.66 15.37 -19.95
C HIS A 345 -11.24 14.87 -21.30
N PRO A 346 -11.78 13.63 -21.40
CA PRO A 346 -12.31 13.08 -22.66
C PRO A 346 -13.40 13.91 -23.33
N SER A 347 -14.23 14.64 -22.57
CA SER A 347 -15.23 15.57 -23.15
C SER A 347 -14.62 16.80 -23.84
N ARG A 348 -13.35 17.13 -23.58
CA ARG A 348 -12.64 18.23 -24.22
C ARG A 348 -11.78 17.76 -25.40
N SER A 349 -11.18 16.58 -25.29
CA SER A 349 -10.32 15.98 -26.32
C SER A 349 -11.05 15.14 -27.37
N GLY A 350 -12.28 14.68 -27.10
CA GLY A 350 -12.98 13.70 -27.93
C GLY A 350 -12.38 12.29 -27.86
N TRP A 351 -11.42 12.05 -26.96
CA TRP A 351 -10.65 10.81 -26.85
C TRP A 351 -11.35 9.76 -25.99
N TYR A 352 -12.50 9.25 -26.47
CA TYR A 352 -13.33 8.35 -25.67
C TYR A 352 -12.87 6.87 -25.62
N ALA A 353 -12.54 6.22 -26.74
CA ALA A 353 -12.28 4.76 -26.70
C ALA A 353 -11.37 4.22 -27.82
N SER A 354 -11.20 4.95 -28.92
CA SER A 354 -10.46 4.47 -30.09
C SER A 354 -9.01 4.96 -30.09
N THR A 355 -8.07 4.08 -29.73
CA THR A 355 -6.62 4.36 -29.84
C THR A 355 -6.22 4.82 -31.24
N ALA A 356 -6.89 4.32 -32.29
CA ALA A 356 -6.62 4.71 -33.68
C ALA A 356 -7.09 6.14 -33.98
N ALA A 357 -8.23 6.56 -33.43
CA ALA A 357 -8.73 7.92 -33.52
C ALA A 357 -7.83 8.91 -32.78
N MET A 358 -7.42 8.58 -31.55
CA MET A 358 -6.51 9.38 -30.73
C MET A 358 -5.18 9.62 -31.46
N ARG A 359 -4.58 8.57 -32.03
CA ARG A 359 -3.36 8.67 -32.86
C ARG A 359 -3.52 9.64 -34.03
N LYS A 360 -4.63 9.54 -34.76
CA LYS A 360 -4.89 10.35 -35.96
C LYS A 360 -5.12 11.83 -35.61
N SER A 361 -5.67 12.09 -34.43
CA SER A 361 -6.03 13.44 -33.94
C SER A 361 -5.00 14.05 -32.98
N TYR A 362 -3.85 13.40 -32.74
CA TYR A 362 -2.88 13.83 -31.74
C TYR A 362 -2.48 15.30 -31.88
N ASP A 363 -2.06 15.70 -33.08
CA ASP A 363 -1.61 17.08 -33.35
C ASP A 363 -2.75 18.11 -33.30
N GLU A 364 -3.98 17.68 -33.60
CA GLU A 364 -5.18 18.54 -33.55
C GLU A 364 -5.63 18.82 -32.11
N VAL A 365 -5.60 17.78 -31.26
CA VAL A 365 -6.06 17.85 -29.86
C VAL A 365 -4.99 18.40 -28.92
N MET A 366 -3.71 18.06 -29.15
CA MET A 366 -2.61 18.54 -28.31
C MET A 366 -2.10 19.91 -28.77
N GLY A 367 -1.97 20.16 -30.07
CA GLY A 367 -1.33 21.37 -30.58
C GLY A 367 0.07 21.57 -29.96
N ASP A 368 0.27 22.71 -29.29
CA ASP A 368 1.50 23.00 -28.54
C ASP A 368 1.55 22.36 -27.14
N HIS A 369 0.43 21.88 -26.60
CA HIS A 369 0.35 21.27 -25.26
C HIS A 369 1.22 20.00 -25.16
N LYS A 370 1.67 19.70 -23.94
CA LYS A 370 2.62 18.60 -23.68
C LYS A 370 2.01 17.57 -22.74
N MET A 371 2.22 16.30 -23.05
CA MET A 371 1.93 15.23 -22.10
C MET A 371 2.93 15.26 -20.94
N LEU A 372 2.50 14.92 -19.73
CA LEU A 372 3.26 14.86 -18.48
C LEU A 372 4.72 14.38 -18.65
N PRO A 373 5.03 13.22 -19.26
CA PRO A 373 6.41 12.79 -19.44
C PRO A 373 7.23 13.70 -20.36
N GLN A 374 6.65 14.18 -21.47
CA GLN A 374 7.30 15.17 -22.34
C GLN A 374 7.53 16.49 -21.60
N TYR A 375 6.58 16.93 -20.77
CA TYR A 375 6.72 18.14 -19.97
C TYR A 375 7.86 18.04 -18.96
N PHE A 376 7.99 16.90 -18.26
CA PHE A 376 9.10 16.65 -17.35
C PHE A 376 10.45 16.62 -18.09
N ARG A 377 10.51 15.94 -19.25
CA ARG A 377 11.68 15.91 -20.15
C ARG A 377 12.13 17.32 -20.52
N ASP A 378 11.21 18.14 -21.03
CA ASP A 378 11.47 19.50 -21.49
C ASP A 378 11.94 20.42 -20.33
N HIS A 379 11.57 20.09 -19.08
CA HIS A 379 11.98 20.81 -17.87
C HIS A 379 13.19 20.21 -17.13
N GLY A 380 13.98 19.39 -17.83
CA GLY A 380 15.32 18.97 -17.42
C GLY A 380 15.39 17.66 -16.64
N TYR A 381 14.30 16.89 -16.58
CA TYR A 381 14.34 15.53 -16.05
C TYR A 381 14.93 14.55 -17.07
N GLU A 382 15.50 13.45 -16.58
CA GLU A 382 15.69 12.23 -17.35
C GLU A 382 14.38 11.41 -17.31
N THR A 383 13.89 10.99 -18.47
CA THR A 383 12.58 10.35 -18.58
C THR A 383 12.69 8.88 -18.94
N LEU A 384 12.15 8.01 -18.08
CA LEU A 384 12.36 6.56 -18.11
C LEU A 384 11.00 5.86 -18.07
N ALA A 385 10.77 4.83 -18.88
CA ALA A 385 9.52 4.06 -18.83
C ALA A 385 9.64 2.56 -19.06
N CYS A 386 8.87 1.78 -18.29
CA CYS A 386 8.64 0.36 -18.53
C CYS A 386 7.17 -0.01 -18.37
N GLY A 387 6.79 -1.16 -18.92
CA GLY A 387 5.45 -1.69 -18.71
C GLY A 387 4.36 -1.01 -19.55
N LYS A 388 3.12 -1.07 -19.04
CA LYS A 388 1.91 -0.44 -19.59
C LYS A 388 1.67 0.92 -18.92
N VAL A 389 2.31 1.96 -19.42
CA VAL A 389 2.09 3.36 -18.96
C VAL A 389 0.95 3.99 -19.75
N PHE A 390 1.05 3.92 -21.08
CA PHE A 390 -0.02 4.11 -22.06
C PHE A 390 -0.71 2.77 -22.34
N HIS A 391 -1.82 2.75 -23.09
CA HIS A 391 -2.56 1.50 -23.32
C HIS A 391 -1.77 0.44 -24.10
N GLN A 392 -0.95 0.83 -25.07
CA GLN A 392 -0.11 -0.08 -25.86
C GLN A 392 1.34 -0.23 -25.35
N GLY A 393 1.58 0.00 -24.06
CA GLY A 393 2.90 -0.13 -23.41
C GLY A 393 3.45 1.23 -22.97
N VAL A 394 4.71 1.52 -23.29
CA VAL A 394 5.34 2.82 -22.95
C VAL A 394 4.85 3.99 -23.82
N SER A 395 4.14 3.75 -24.93
CA SER A 395 3.58 4.83 -25.76
C SER A 395 2.41 4.34 -26.61
N ASP A 396 1.31 5.12 -26.63
CA ASP A 396 0.28 4.96 -27.64
C ASP A 396 0.68 5.62 -28.98
N TYR A 397 1.68 6.50 -29.03
CA TYR A 397 2.12 7.22 -30.24
C TYR A 397 3.55 6.78 -30.59
N LYS A 398 3.66 5.69 -31.37
CA LYS A 398 4.93 4.96 -31.56
C LYS A 398 6.03 5.81 -32.19
N ASP A 399 5.66 6.61 -33.18
CA ASP A 399 6.46 7.62 -33.86
C ASP A 399 6.96 8.75 -32.91
N ARG A 400 6.22 9.01 -31.83
CA ARG A 400 6.50 10.05 -30.82
C ARG A 400 7.06 9.52 -29.51
N THR A 401 7.40 8.23 -29.43
CA THR A 401 7.93 7.61 -28.18
C THR A 401 9.15 8.37 -27.61
N LYS A 402 9.97 8.97 -28.49
CA LYS A 402 11.14 9.77 -28.12
C LYS A 402 10.83 11.18 -27.62
N ASP A 403 9.61 11.67 -27.84
CA ASP A 403 9.12 12.94 -27.30
C ASP A 403 8.84 12.78 -25.79
N PHE A 404 8.44 11.56 -25.37
CA PHE A 404 8.09 11.24 -23.98
C PHE A 404 9.27 10.70 -23.15
N TRP A 405 10.16 9.88 -23.73
CA TRP A 405 11.11 9.06 -22.96
C TRP A 405 12.55 9.11 -23.50
N ASP A 406 13.53 9.25 -22.62
CA ASP A 406 14.97 9.13 -22.92
C ASP A 406 15.39 7.65 -22.99
N GLU A 407 14.92 6.82 -22.06
CA GLU A 407 15.13 5.37 -22.03
C GLU A 407 13.80 4.63 -21.84
N THR A 408 13.61 3.50 -22.52
CA THR A 408 12.45 2.62 -22.33
C THR A 408 12.88 1.18 -22.22
N ALA A 409 12.23 0.40 -21.35
CA ALA A 409 12.47 -1.03 -21.25
C ALA A 409 12.29 -1.76 -22.61
N PRO A 410 13.05 -2.83 -22.87
CA PRO A 410 12.85 -3.66 -24.06
C PRO A 410 11.44 -4.22 -24.13
N THR A 411 10.87 -4.28 -25.34
CA THR A 411 9.55 -4.89 -25.57
C THR A 411 9.59 -6.38 -25.23
N TYR A 412 8.61 -6.85 -24.46
CA TYR A 412 8.40 -8.26 -24.17
C TYR A 412 8.16 -9.06 -25.46
N LYS A 413 8.77 -10.25 -25.55
CA LYS A 413 8.70 -11.12 -26.72
C LYS A 413 8.28 -12.51 -26.28
N ILE A 414 7.10 -12.93 -26.75
CA ILE A 414 6.63 -14.30 -26.57
C ILE A 414 7.33 -15.18 -27.62
N PRO A 415 8.04 -16.27 -27.22
CA PRO A 415 8.62 -17.25 -28.14
C PRO A 415 7.60 -17.85 -29.10
N LYS A 416 8.00 -18.14 -30.34
CA LYS A 416 7.10 -18.72 -31.36
C LYS A 416 6.54 -20.07 -30.95
N GLU A 417 7.32 -20.81 -30.18
CA GLU A 417 7.02 -22.13 -29.64
C GLU A 417 5.89 -22.05 -28.61
N LEU A 418 5.83 -20.97 -27.82
CA LEU A 418 4.72 -20.71 -26.91
C LEU A 418 3.49 -20.18 -27.66
N LEU A 419 3.65 -19.25 -28.61
CA LEU A 419 2.55 -18.82 -29.50
C LEU A 419 1.89 -20.02 -30.23
N ALA A 420 2.67 -21.04 -30.60
CA ALA A 420 2.19 -22.24 -31.27
C ALA A 420 1.43 -23.23 -30.36
N ARG A 421 1.34 -22.97 -29.04
CA ARG A 421 0.54 -23.77 -28.09
C ARG A 421 -0.97 -23.47 -28.13
N GLY A 422 -1.41 -22.57 -29.02
CA GLY A 422 -2.81 -22.18 -29.16
C GLY A 422 -3.22 -21.06 -28.21
N ASP A 423 -4.50 -21.05 -27.82
CA ASP A 423 -5.15 -19.92 -27.13
C ASP A 423 -4.53 -19.57 -25.78
N GLY A 424 -3.83 -20.52 -25.15
CA GLY A 424 -2.97 -20.31 -23.99
C GLY A 424 -1.92 -19.18 -24.16
N TYR A 425 -1.54 -18.85 -25.40
CA TYR A 425 -0.52 -17.83 -25.72
C TYR A 425 -0.81 -17.01 -26.99
N GLY A 426 -1.89 -17.27 -27.72
CA GLY A 426 -2.18 -16.64 -29.02
C GLY A 426 -2.48 -15.13 -28.98
N GLY A 427 -2.75 -14.55 -27.80
CA GLY A 427 -3.32 -13.21 -27.64
C GLY A 427 -2.37 -12.11 -27.15
N LYS A 428 -1.71 -11.41 -28.09
CA LYS A 428 -1.12 -10.05 -27.96
C LYS A 428 -0.26 -9.72 -26.71
N MET A 429 1.05 -9.51 -26.95
CA MET A 429 1.99 -8.65 -26.19
C MET A 429 2.28 -8.95 -24.71
N PHE A 430 1.33 -9.30 -23.84
CA PHE A 430 1.55 -9.36 -22.38
C PHE A 430 0.86 -10.53 -21.64
N TYR A 431 -0.07 -11.25 -22.29
CA TYR A 431 -1.03 -12.12 -21.60
C TYR A 431 -0.77 -13.61 -21.85
N PRO A 432 -0.15 -14.35 -20.90
CA PRO A 432 -0.40 -15.78 -20.79
C PRO A 432 -1.88 -16.01 -20.47
N PHE A 433 -2.50 -16.97 -21.14
CA PHE A 433 -3.83 -17.49 -20.86
C PHE A 433 -3.72 -18.82 -20.11
N PRO A 434 -4.76 -19.26 -19.38
CA PRO A 434 -4.66 -20.45 -18.56
C PRO A 434 -4.55 -21.72 -19.42
N LYS A 435 -4.15 -22.82 -18.79
CA LYS A 435 -3.86 -24.12 -19.42
C LYS A 435 -5.13 -24.82 -19.93
N ARG A 436 -5.66 -24.29 -21.05
CA ARG A 436 -6.65 -24.81 -22.01
C ARG A 436 -7.21 -23.70 -22.92
N GLY A 437 -6.97 -22.41 -22.63
CA GLY A 437 -7.55 -21.30 -23.37
C GLY A 437 -8.61 -20.57 -22.54
N SER A 438 -9.66 -20.06 -23.18
CA SER A 438 -10.74 -19.33 -22.51
C SER A 438 -11.91 -20.25 -22.18
N GLN A 439 -12.28 -20.39 -20.89
CA GLN A 439 -13.43 -21.21 -20.51
C GLN A 439 -14.74 -20.69 -21.14
N ILE A 440 -14.89 -19.37 -21.34
CA ILE A 440 -16.06 -18.78 -22.02
C ILE A 440 -16.15 -19.23 -23.47
N VAL A 441 -15.05 -19.18 -24.22
CA VAL A 441 -15.03 -19.61 -25.63
C VAL A 441 -15.16 -21.14 -25.74
N ASP A 442 -14.49 -21.90 -24.86
CA ASP A 442 -14.65 -23.36 -24.76
C ASP A 442 -16.11 -23.77 -24.51
N ARG A 443 -16.85 -22.99 -23.70
CA ARG A 443 -18.22 -23.30 -23.28
C ARG A 443 -19.28 -22.92 -24.30
N TYR A 444 -19.12 -21.77 -24.96
CA TYR A 444 -20.15 -21.16 -25.80
C TYR A 444 -19.77 -21.08 -27.29
N GLY A 445 -18.50 -21.28 -27.64
CA GLY A 445 -17.99 -21.27 -29.02
C GLY A 445 -17.52 -19.90 -29.51
N GLU A 446 -17.05 -19.87 -30.77
CA GLU A 446 -16.41 -18.73 -31.43
C GLU A 446 -17.26 -17.43 -31.44
N GLU A 447 -18.58 -17.51 -31.37
CA GLU A 447 -19.44 -16.32 -31.28
C GLU A 447 -19.24 -15.52 -29.97
N TYR A 448 -18.61 -16.13 -28.96
CA TYR A 448 -18.20 -15.50 -27.70
C TYR A 448 -16.72 -15.10 -27.66
N ALA A 449 -16.03 -14.96 -28.81
CA ALA A 449 -14.61 -14.60 -28.88
C ALA A 449 -14.24 -13.28 -28.16
N ASP A 450 -15.15 -12.29 -28.06
CA ASP A 450 -14.92 -11.06 -27.28
C ASP A 450 -14.83 -11.33 -25.75
N GLY A 451 -15.33 -12.49 -25.30
CA GLY A 451 -15.18 -13.03 -23.95
C GLY A 451 -13.90 -13.82 -23.73
N HIS A 452 -13.00 -13.92 -24.72
CA HIS A 452 -11.77 -14.72 -24.62
C HIS A 452 -10.94 -14.38 -23.36
N SER A 453 -10.94 -13.11 -22.92
CA SER A 453 -10.24 -12.68 -21.70
C SER A 453 -11.03 -12.84 -20.40
N LEU A 454 -12.33 -13.15 -20.42
CA LEU A 454 -13.11 -13.44 -19.21
C LEU A 454 -12.84 -14.88 -18.76
N CYS A 455 -11.60 -15.12 -18.36
CA CYS A 455 -11.05 -16.40 -17.95
C CYS A 455 -10.06 -16.22 -16.80
N TYR A 456 -9.83 -17.29 -16.05
CA TYR A 456 -8.92 -17.32 -14.91
C TYR A 456 -8.05 -18.58 -14.90
N GLY A 457 -6.92 -18.54 -14.19
CA GLY A 457 -6.22 -19.76 -13.79
C GLY A 457 -4.75 -19.59 -13.41
N ALA A 458 -4.30 -20.43 -12.49
CA ALA A 458 -2.90 -20.54 -12.08
C ALA A 458 -1.99 -20.96 -13.24
N LEU A 459 -0.84 -20.30 -13.33
CA LEU A 459 0.22 -20.60 -14.30
C LEU A 459 1.41 -21.26 -13.60
N ASP A 460 1.82 -22.42 -14.10
CA ASP A 460 3.11 -23.01 -13.70
C ASP A 460 4.26 -22.21 -14.31
N ARG A 461 5.38 -22.07 -13.58
CA ARG A 461 6.56 -21.33 -14.06
C ARG A 461 7.09 -21.85 -15.40
N ASP A 462 7.05 -23.17 -15.63
CA ASP A 462 7.42 -23.80 -16.90
C ASP A 462 6.48 -23.47 -18.07
N ASP A 463 5.25 -23.03 -17.80
CA ASP A 463 4.32 -22.60 -18.84
C ASP A 463 4.58 -21.14 -19.26
N ILE A 464 5.19 -20.31 -18.40
CA ILE A 464 5.42 -18.86 -18.61
C ILE A 464 6.69 -18.61 -19.48
N PRO A 465 6.67 -17.65 -20.42
CA PRO A 465 7.84 -17.31 -21.24
C PRO A 465 9.09 -16.95 -20.40
N GLY A 466 10.11 -17.83 -20.45
CA GLY A 466 11.33 -17.65 -19.67
C GLY A 466 11.15 -17.78 -18.16
N GLY A 467 10.03 -18.35 -17.69
CA GLY A 467 9.71 -18.47 -16.26
C GLY A 467 9.21 -17.19 -15.59
N MET A 468 9.15 -16.07 -16.31
CA MET A 468 8.84 -14.75 -15.74
C MET A 468 7.69 -14.04 -16.46
N MET A 469 6.74 -13.56 -15.66
CA MET A 469 5.64 -12.73 -16.11
C MET A 469 6.15 -11.36 -16.59
N PHE A 470 5.38 -10.70 -17.45
CA PHE A 470 5.73 -9.36 -17.94
C PHE A 470 5.95 -8.34 -16.81
N ASP A 471 5.15 -8.41 -15.75
CA ASP A 471 5.24 -7.49 -14.62
C ASP A 471 6.48 -7.74 -13.75
N GLU A 472 6.97 -8.98 -13.67
CA GLU A 472 8.24 -9.28 -12.98
C GLU A 472 9.43 -8.67 -13.73
N LEU A 473 9.46 -8.78 -15.06
CA LEU A 473 10.49 -8.16 -15.89
C LEU A 473 10.42 -6.62 -15.87
N THR A 474 9.19 -6.08 -15.74
CA THR A 474 8.93 -4.64 -15.57
C THR A 474 9.47 -4.14 -14.23
N ALA A 475 9.23 -4.88 -13.14
CA ALA A 475 9.77 -4.59 -11.81
C ALA A 475 11.30 -4.71 -11.77
N ASP A 476 11.89 -5.74 -12.38
CA ASP A 476 13.34 -5.93 -12.43
C ASP A 476 14.05 -4.80 -13.18
N TRP A 477 13.51 -4.37 -14.34
CA TRP A 477 14.08 -3.26 -15.10
C TRP A 477 13.97 -1.93 -14.34
N ALA A 478 12.81 -1.65 -13.72
CA ALA A 478 12.62 -0.44 -12.90
C ALA A 478 13.57 -0.43 -11.70
N SER A 479 13.73 -1.59 -11.05
CA SER A 479 14.66 -1.78 -9.93
C SER A 479 16.12 -1.56 -10.35
N GLU A 480 16.49 -1.89 -11.58
CA GLU A 480 17.82 -1.60 -12.11
C GLU A 480 18.02 -0.11 -12.39
N GLN A 481 17.00 0.60 -12.90
CA GLN A 481 17.07 2.06 -13.02
C GLN A 481 17.27 2.72 -11.66
N LEU A 482 16.49 2.31 -10.65
CA LEU A 482 16.61 2.81 -9.29
C LEU A 482 17.97 2.53 -8.63
N ARG A 483 18.74 1.53 -9.11
CA ARG A 483 20.12 1.28 -8.66
C ARG A 483 21.19 2.11 -9.38
N ARG A 484 20.87 2.74 -10.52
CA ARG A 484 21.83 3.53 -11.32
C ARG A 484 22.11 4.90 -10.69
N ASP A 485 23.30 5.42 -10.97
CA ASP A 485 23.64 6.82 -10.75
C ASP A 485 22.98 7.67 -11.85
N HIS A 486 22.15 8.64 -11.44
CA HIS A 486 21.52 9.60 -12.34
C HIS A 486 22.16 10.98 -12.17
N THR A 487 22.44 11.67 -13.28
CA THR A 487 23.08 13.01 -13.28
C THR A 487 22.06 14.15 -13.41
N LYS A 488 20.79 13.80 -13.60
CA LYS A 488 19.61 14.66 -13.60
C LYS A 488 18.60 14.09 -12.60
N PRO A 489 17.62 14.87 -12.11
CA PRO A 489 16.45 14.27 -11.49
C PRO A 489 15.71 13.41 -12.53
N PHE A 490 15.13 12.28 -12.12
CA PHE A 490 14.43 11.35 -13.03
C PHE A 490 12.91 11.35 -12.83
N PHE A 491 12.19 11.08 -13.92
CA PHE A 491 10.78 10.68 -13.92
C PHE A 491 10.73 9.25 -14.48
N LEU A 492 10.49 8.27 -13.60
CA LEU A 492 10.47 6.85 -13.90
C LEU A 492 9.03 6.32 -13.85
N ALA A 493 8.44 6.05 -15.01
CA ALA A 493 7.11 5.46 -15.13
C ALA A 493 7.17 3.92 -15.19
N VAL A 494 6.38 3.26 -14.35
CA VAL A 494 6.37 1.80 -14.17
C VAL A 494 4.94 1.30 -14.29
N GLY A 495 4.60 0.61 -15.38
CA GLY A 495 3.24 0.16 -15.64
C GLY A 495 3.02 -1.34 -15.52
N PHE A 496 2.40 -1.81 -14.43
CA PHE A 496 2.01 -3.21 -14.28
C PHE A 496 0.70 -3.51 -15.01
N VAL A 497 0.58 -4.73 -15.53
CA VAL A 497 -0.55 -5.21 -16.33
C VAL A 497 -1.57 -5.99 -15.49
N ARG A 498 -1.16 -6.71 -14.45
CA ARG A 498 -2.15 -7.28 -13.51
C ARG A 498 -2.72 -6.18 -12.60
N PRO A 499 -4.00 -6.29 -12.20
CA PRO A 499 -4.90 -7.43 -12.37
C PRO A 499 -5.77 -7.49 -13.66
N HIS A 500 -5.51 -6.68 -14.70
CA HIS A 500 -6.23 -6.76 -15.99
C HIS A 500 -6.37 -8.20 -16.51
N VAL A 501 -7.54 -8.51 -17.07
CA VAL A 501 -7.89 -9.79 -17.70
C VAL A 501 -6.87 -10.27 -18.75
N PRO A 502 -6.62 -11.58 -18.91
CA PRO A 502 -7.23 -12.72 -18.20
C PRO A 502 -6.68 -12.85 -16.78
N TYR A 503 -7.47 -13.38 -15.85
CA TYR A 503 -7.11 -13.47 -14.43
C TYR A 503 -6.15 -14.63 -14.14
N THR A 504 -4.91 -14.45 -14.60
CA THR A 504 -3.83 -15.42 -14.56
C THR A 504 -2.58 -14.82 -13.92
N ALA A 505 -2.02 -15.57 -12.97
CA ALA A 505 -0.82 -15.25 -12.21
C ALA A 505 -0.02 -16.54 -11.94
N PRO A 506 1.26 -16.46 -11.52
CA PRO A 506 2.02 -17.63 -11.08
C PRO A 506 1.28 -18.38 -9.95
N ARG A 507 1.34 -19.71 -9.97
CA ARG A 507 0.59 -20.59 -9.06
C ARG A 507 0.71 -20.20 -7.59
N GLU A 508 1.89 -19.81 -7.16
CA GLU A 508 2.16 -19.42 -5.77
C GLU A 508 1.29 -18.26 -5.24
N PHE A 509 0.69 -17.45 -6.12
CA PHE A 509 -0.28 -16.40 -5.74
C PHE A 509 -1.73 -16.90 -5.66
N PHE A 510 -2.05 -18.00 -6.34
CA PHE A 510 -3.31 -18.70 -6.14
C PHE A 510 -3.29 -19.52 -4.85
N ASP A 511 -2.14 -20.11 -4.51
CA ASP A 511 -1.95 -20.89 -3.29
C ASP A 511 -2.04 -20.06 -1.98
N LEU A 512 -2.11 -18.72 -2.09
CA LEU A 512 -2.44 -17.79 -0.98
C LEU A 512 -3.92 -17.85 -0.57
N TYR A 513 -4.77 -18.43 -1.41
CA TYR A 513 -6.23 -18.38 -1.31
C TYR A 513 -6.82 -19.78 -1.34
N ASN A 514 -7.96 -19.96 -0.66
CA ASN A 514 -8.80 -21.15 -0.82
C ASN A 514 -10.05 -20.77 -1.62
N LEU A 515 -10.29 -21.44 -2.75
CA LEU A 515 -11.43 -21.15 -3.63
C LEU A 515 -12.78 -21.28 -2.91
N ASP A 516 -12.92 -22.23 -1.99
CA ASP A 516 -14.18 -22.47 -1.27
C ASP A 516 -14.51 -21.35 -0.26
N ASP A 517 -13.51 -20.59 0.19
CA ASP A 517 -13.68 -19.49 1.15
C ASP A 517 -13.96 -18.13 0.45
N ILE A 518 -13.90 -18.08 -0.89
CA ILE A 518 -14.07 -16.84 -1.65
C ILE A 518 -15.52 -16.34 -1.62
N GLN A 519 -15.70 -15.12 -1.13
CA GLN A 519 -16.96 -14.40 -1.05
C GLN A 519 -17.23 -13.62 -2.35
N LEU A 520 -18.48 -13.66 -2.80
CA LEU A 520 -18.97 -12.86 -3.92
C LEU A 520 -19.38 -11.45 -3.44
N PRO A 521 -19.40 -10.44 -4.33
CA PRO A 521 -20.06 -9.16 -4.04
C PRO A 521 -21.54 -9.35 -3.71
N ASP A 522 -22.10 -8.43 -2.94
CA ASP A 522 -23.54 -8.38 -2.69
C ASP A 522 -24.24 -7.79 -3.93
N VAL A 523 -25.15 -8.56 -4.52
CA VAL A 523 -25.85 -8.19 -5.77
C VAL A 523 -27.32 -8.60 -5.65
N PRO A 524 -28.22 -7.66 -5.35
CA PRO A 524 -29.66 -7.91 -5.29
C PRO A 524 -30.25 -8.57 -6.55
N ASP A 525 -31.28 -9.39 -6.37
CA ASP A 525 -32.02 -10.00 -7.49
C ASP A 525 -32.65 -8.93 -8.40
N ASP A 526 -33.07 -7.80 -7.83
CA ASP A 526 -33.69 -6.65 -8.49
C ASP A 526 -32.74 -5.47 -8.76
N GLU A 527 -31.42 -5.68 -8.67
CA GLU A 527 -30.33 -4.69 -8.90
C GLU A 527 -30.41 -3.85 -10.19
N MET A 528 -31.23 -4.28 -11.16
CA MET A 528 -31.43 -3.59 -12.44
C MET A 528 -32.83 -3.01 -12.60
N ALA A 529 -33.75 -3.14 -11.63
CA ALA A 529 -35.16 -2.82 -11.81
C ALA A 529 -35.43 -1.33 -12.13
N ASP A 530 -34.66 -0.43 -11.52
CA ASP A 530 -34.77 1.04 -11.63
C ASP A 530 -33.67 1.70 -12.50
N ILE A 531 -32.75 0.90 -13.03
CA ILE A 531 -31.68 1.34 -13.93
C ILE A 531 -32.27 1.71 -15.31
N PRO A 532 -31.98 2.91 -15.87
CA PRO A 532 -32.43 3.29 -17.21
C PRO A 532 -31.94 2.37 -18.33
N MET A 533 -32.62 2.41 -19.49
CA MET A 533 -32.29 1.54 -20.64
C MET A 533 -30.84 1.71 -21.13
N MET A 534 -30.28 2.92 -21.06
CA MET A 534 -28.86 3.16 -21.38
C MET A 534 -27.92 2.50 -20.36
N GLY A 535 -28.23 2.57 -19.06
CA GLY A 535 -27.52 1.85 -18.00
C GLY A 535 -27.60 0.32 -18.20
N LYS A 536 -28.77 -0.23 -18.49
CA LYS A 536 -28.95 -1.66 -18.85
C LYS A 536 -28.14 -2.06 -20.09
N SER A 537 -28.09 -1.17 -21.09
CA SER A 537 -27.29 -1.35 -22.30
C SER A 537 -25.78 -1.35 -22.02
N ILE A 538 -25.32 -0.55 -21.05
CA ILE A 538 -23.95 -0.57 -20.52
C ILE A 538 -23.66 -1.88 -19.76
N ALA A 539 -24.50 -2.23 -18.77
CA ALA A 539 -24.35 -3.42 -17.93
C ALA A 539 -24.21 -4.71 -18.74
N TYR A 540 -24.96 -4.83 -19.84
CA TYR A 540 -24.89 -5.96 -20.78
C TYR A 540 -23.48 -6.24 -21.33
N GLY A 541 -22.63 -5.23 -21.50
CA GLY A 541 -21.26 -5.42 -21.96
C GLY A 541 -21.14 -5.78 -23.45
N THR A 542 -20.38 -6.84 -23.75
CA THR A 542 -19.86 -7.19 -25.07
C THR A 542 -20.39 -8.50 -25.66
N LEU A 543 -20.66 -9.50 -24.83
CA LEU A 543 -20.98 -10.86 -25.27
C LEU A 543 -22.41 -11.01 -25.84
N PRO A 544 -22.68 -11.99 -26.72
CA PRO A 544 -24.00 -12.17 -27.36
C PRO A 544 -25.20 -12.44 -26.44
N ALA A 545 -24.97 -12.88 -25.20
CA ALA A 545 -26.00 -12.98 -24.15
C ALA A 545 -25.82 -11.96 -23.01
N GLY A 546 -24.77 -11.13 -23.13
CA GLY A 546 -24.24 -10.22 -22.12
C GLY A 546 -23.20 -10.86 -21.20
N ASP A 547 -22.25 -10.04 -20.72
CA ASP A 547 -21.05 -10.52 -20.03
C ASP A 547 -21.38 -11.22 -18.71
N HIS A 548 -22.24 -10.61 -17.86
CA HIS A 548 -22.63 -11.19 -16.58
C HIS A 548 -23.39 -12.51 -16.75
N TYR A 549 -24.35 -12.57 -17.66
CA TYR A 549 -25.08 -13.81 -17.96
C TYR A 549 -24.15 -14.94 -18.37
N ALA A 550 -23.17 -14.66 -19.25
CA ALA A 550 -22.21 -15.67 -19.70
C ALA A 550 -21.28 -16.17 -18.58
N VAL A 551 -20.90 -15.31 -17.62
CA VAL A 551 -20.09 -15.72 -16.47
C VAL A 551 -20.91 -16.58 -15.50
N VAL A 552 -22.09 -16.11 -15.07
CA VAL A 552 -22.86 -16.83 -14.02
C VAL A 552 -23.55 -18.10 -14.53
N ASN A 553 -23.71 -18.28 -15.85
CA ASN A 553 -24.28 -19.50 -16.45
C ASN A 553 -23.21 -20.46 -17.03
N LEU A 554 -21.91 -20.21 -16.80
CA LEU A 554 -20.86 -21.15 -17.24
C LEU A 554 -20.84 -22.38 -16.33
N SER A 555 -20.82 -22.15 -15.01
CA SER A 555 -21.03 -23.14 -13.94
C SER A 555 -21.41 -22.44 -12.62
N ASP A 556 -21.99 -23.19 -11.68
CA ASP A 556 -22.35 -22.74 -10.33
C ASP A 556 -21.18 -22.13 -9.51
N SER A 557 -19.94 -22.36 -9.95
CA SER A 557 -18.70 -21.90 -9.31
C SER A 557 -17.98 -20.77 -10.06
N TYR A 558 -18.29 -20.52 -11.34
CA TYR A 558 -17.41 -19.73 -12.21
C TYR A 558 -17.27 -18.26 -11.80
N TRP A 559 -18.31 -17.65 -11.22
CA TRP A 559 -18.21 -16.30 -10.65
C TRP A 559 -17.17 -16.26 -9.51
N ARG A 560 -17.25 -17.20 -8.57
CA ARG A 560 -16.29 -17.35 -7.45
C ARG A 560 -14.87 -17.59 -7.95
N GLU A 561 -14.73 -18.42 -8.98
CA GLU A 561 -13.46 -18.72 -9.64
C GLU A 561 -12.84 -17.50 -10.34
N MET A 562 -13.64 -16.63 -10.95
CA MET A 562 -13.16 -15.38 -11.55
C MET A 562 -12.64 -14.40 -10.48
N ILE A 563 -13.32 -14.30 -9.33
CA ILE A 563 -12.88 -13.48 -8.18
C ILE A 563 -11.60 -14.05 -7.56
N PHE A 564 -11.52 -15.37 -7.38
CA PHE A 564 -10.32 -16.08 -6.95
C PHE A 564 -9.12 -15.76 -7.85
N GLY A 565 -9.33 -15.76 -9.17
CA GLY A 565 -8.32 -15.32 -10.13
C GLY A 565 -7.92 -13.85 -10.00
N TYR A 566 -8.89 -12.95 -9.77
CA TYR A 566 -8.61 -11.51 -9.61
C TYR A 566 -7.77 -11.26 -8.36
N LEU A 567 -8.14 -11.83 -7.20
CA LEU A 567 -7.41 -11.71 -5.94
C LEU A 567 -5.96 -12.23 -6.04
N ALA A 568 -5.75 -13.37 -6.72
CA ALA A 568 -4.40 -13.87 -7.01
C ALA A 568 -3.59 -12.91 -7.90
N CYS A 569 -4.23 -12.24 -8.87
CA CYS A 569 -3.59 -11.23 -9.72
C CYS A 569 -3.27 -9.93 -8.95
N VAL A 570 -4.12 -9.51 -8.03
CA VAL A 570 -3.90 -8.36 -7.13
C VAL A 570 -2.68 -8.62 -6.23
N SER A 571 -2.60 -9.78 -5.56
CA SER A 571 -1.44 -10.16 -4.75
C SER A 571 -0.15 -10.30 -5.57
N PHE A 572 -0.25 -10.75 -6.81
CA PHE A 572 0.90 -10.79 -7.71
C PHE A 572 1.38 -9.38 -8.10
N ALA A 573 0.47 -8.44 -8.38
CA ALA A 573 0.80 -7.05 -8.65
C ALA A 573 1.41 -6.36 -7.43
N ASP A 574 0.85 -6.58 -6.23
CA ASP A 574 1.38 -6.11 -4.95
C ASP A 574 2.85 -6.48 -4.76
N ALA A 575 3.19 -7.76 -4.97
CA ALA A 575 4.56 -8.24 -4.87
C ALA A 575 5.51 -7.59 -5.90
N GLN A 576 5.02 -7.17 -7.08
CA GLN A 576 5.84 -6.47 -8.07
C GLN A 576 6.04 -5.00 -7.70
N VAL A 577 5.00 -4.34 -7.17
CA VAL A 577 5.12 -3.01 -6.55
C VAL A 577 6.13 -3.05 -5.41
N GLY A 578 6.04 -4.05 -4.53
CA GLY A 578 6.97 -4.30 -3.42
C GLY A 578 8.44 -4.34 -3.85
N LYS A 579 8.77 -5.13 -4.88
CA LYS A 579 10.14 -5.18 -5.44
C LYS A 579 10.67 -3.81 -5.85
N VAL A 580 9.86 -2.98 -6.52
CA VAL A 580 10.26 -1.65 -6.99
C VAL A 580 10.40 -0.67 -5.82
N LEU A 581 9.50 -0.73 -4.84
CA LEU A 581 9.59 0.09 -3.62
C LEU A 581 10.83 -0.27 -2.78
N ASP A 582 11.14 -1.56 -2.64
CA ASP A 582 12.35 -2.03 -1.95
C ASP A 582 13.61 -1.62 -2.71
N ALA A 583 13.61 -1.67 -4.04
CA ALA A 583 14.73 -1.16 -4.85
C ALA A 583 14.94 0.35 -4.67
N LEU A 584 13.87 1.15 -4.62
CA LEU A 584 13.95 2.57 -4.31
C LEU A 584 14.48 2.79 -2.88
N ALA A 585 13.96 2.09 -1.87
CA ALA A 585 14.36 2.23 -0.48
C ALA A 585 15.83 1.88 -0.23
N ASN A 586 16.38 0.92 -0.99
CA ASN A 586 17.79 0.52 -0.94
C ASN A 586 18.70 1.35 -1.87
N SER A 587 18.17 2.33 -2.60
CA SER A 587 18.94 3.23 -3.48
C SER A 587 19.38 4.52 -2.78
N GLN A 588 20.31 5.23 -3.39
CA GLN A 588 20.66 6.61 -2.98
C GLN A 588 19.52 7.62 -3.20
N HIS A 589 18.49 7.26 -3.99
CA HIS A 589 17.39 8.13 -4.37
C HIS A 589 16.23 8.12 -3.37
N ALA A 590 16.24 7.21 -2.39
CA ALA A 590 15.15 6.98 -1.44
C ALA A 590 14.62 8.27 -0.79
N GLU A 591 15.52 9.12 -0.28
CA GLU A 591 15.16 10.34 0.47
C GLU A 591 14.91 11.56 -0.44
N ASN A 592 14.91 11.42 -1.78
CA ASN A 592 14.63 12.49 -2.75
C ASN A 592 13.57 12.11 -3.81
N THR A 593 12.83 11.01 -3.63
CA THR A 593 11.88 10.51 -4.64
C THR A 593 10.44 10.60 -4.16
N ILE A 594 9.63 11.38 -4.88
CA ILE A 594 8.16 11.32 -4.79
C ILE A 594 7.71 9.99 -5.39
N VAL A 595 6.85 9.25 -4.69
CA VAL A 595 6.21 8.06 -5.26
C VAL A 595 4.73 8.34 -5.47
N VAL A 596 4.24 8.08 -6.68
CA VAL A 596 2.81 8.06 -6.99
C VAL A 596 2.44 6.64 -7.37
N LEU A 597 1.43 6.06 -6.71
CA LEU A 597 0.75 4.85 -7.17
C LEU A 597 -0.67 5.24 -7.58
N TRP A 598 -1.10 4.77 -8.76
CA TRP A 598 -2.44 4.98 -9.28
C TRP A 598 -2.94 3.76 -10.06
N SER A 599 -4.25 3.59 -10.15
CA SER A 599 -4.88 2.73 -11.17
C SER A 599 -5.51 3.57 -12.28
N ASP A 600 -5.57 3.05 -13.50
CA ASP A 600 -6.19 3.78 -14.61
C ASP A 600 -7.72 3.79 -14.56
N HIS A 601 -8.35 2.76 -14.00
CA HIS A 601 -9.76 2.71 -13.64
C HIS A 601 -10.01 1.48 -12.74
N GLY A 602 -11.16 1.44 -12.08
CA GLY A 602 -11.57 0.27 -11.31
C GLY A 602 -12.05 -0.89 -12.19
N GLN A 603 -12.82 -1.83 -11.62
CA GLN A 603 -13.30 -3.04 -12.28
C GLN A 603 -14.54 -3.61 -11.56
N HIS A 604 -15.60 -3.91 -12.32
CA HIS A 604 -16.70 -4.79 -11.86
C HIS A 604 -16.31 -6.25 -11.97
N LEU A 605 -16.66 -7.00 -10.91
CA LEU A 605 -16.50 -8.44 -10.74
C LEU A 605 -17.86 -9.11 -10.43
N GLY A 606 -18.96 -8.48 -10.86
CA GLY A 606 -20.33 -8.99 -10.76
C GLY A 606 -21.35 -7.96 -10.28
N GLU A 607 -20.89 -6.91 -9.59
CA GLU A 607 -21.64 -5.73 -9.13
C GLU A 607 -22.44 -5.09 -10.29
N LYS A 608 -23.58 -4.44 -10.01
CA LYS A 608 -24.48 -3.88 -11.04
C LYS A 608 -24.85 -4.84 -12.19
N LYS A 609 -24.81 -6.15 -11.92
CA LYS A 609 -24.85 -7.24 -12.91
C LYS A 609 -23.96 -6.97 -14.12
N HIS A 610 -22.78 -6.39 -13.89
CA HIS A 610 -21.80 -6.00 -14.87
C HIS A 610 -20.46 -6.72 -14.62
N TRP A 611 -19.58 -6.65 -15.61
CA TRP A 611 -18.21 -7.14 -15.55
C TRP A 611 -17.33 -6.20 -16.33
N ARG A 612 -16.04 -6.16 -15.96
CA ARG A 612 -15.06 -5.21 -16.52
C ARG A 612 -15.33 -3.78 -16.02
N LYS A 613 -14.65 -2.81 -16.60
CA LYS A 613 -14.63 -1.38 -16.23
C LYS A 613 -15.60 -0.48 -16.98
N GLN A 614 -16.38 -1.00 -17.93
CA GLN A 614 -16.97 -0.16 -18.99
C GLN A 614 -18.30 0.50 -18.57
N SER A 615 -18.33 1.14 -17.40
CA SER A 615 -19.53 1.78 -16.82
C SER A 615 -19.26 3.15 -16.20
N LEU A 616 -20.29 3.71 -15.53
CA LEU A 616 -20.26 5.01 -14.84
C LEU A 616 -20.47 4.88 -13.32
N TRP A 617 -20.58 3.66 -12.79
CA TRP A 617 -20.78 3.37 -11.37
C TRP A 617 -19.46 3.47 -10.57
N GLU A 618 -19.56 3.38 -9.25
CA GLU A 618 -18.42 3.51 -8.32
C GLU A 618 -17.27 2.56 -8.69
N GLU A 619 -17.54 1.27 -8.86
CA GLU A 619 -16.54 0.20 -9.03
C GLU A 619 -15.72 0.35 -10.31
N SER A 620 -16.27 0.98 -11.36
CA SER A 620 -15.53 1.28 -12.60
C SER A 620 -14.71 2.56 -12.50
N THR A 621 -15.16 3.52 -11.70
CA THR A 621 -14.58 4.88 -11.71
C THR A 621 -13.61 5.11 -10.57
N ARG A 622 -13.87 4.58 -9.38
CA ARG A 622 -13.01 4.68 -8.20
C ARG A 622 -11.71 3.89 -8.43
N VAL A 623 -10.60 4.47 -7.97
CA VAL A 623 -9.25 3.92 -8.16
C VAL A 623 -8.39 4.13 -6.91
N PRO A 624 -7.43 3.24 -6.64
CA PRO A 624 -6.32 3.53 -5.75
C PRO A 624 -5.53 4.74 -6.28
N LEU A 625 -5.28 5.70 -5.40
CA LEU A 625 -4.36 6.81 -5.65
C LEU A 625 -3.65 7.19 -4.35
N CYS A 626 -2.32 7.16 -4.34
CA CYS A 626 -1.54 7.68 -3.23
C CYS A 626 -0.29 8.45 -3.70
N ILE A 627 0.13 9.42 -2.88
CA ILE A 627 1.33 10.23 -3.13
C ILE A 627 2.19 10.21 -1.85
N ARG A 628 3.39 9.63 -1.95
CA ARG A 628 4.42 9.67 -0.90
C ARG A 628 5.43 10.77 -1.18
N LEU A 629 5.62 11.70 -0.26
CA LEU A 629 6.67 12.70 -0.36
C LEU A 629 8.03 12.16 0.12
N PRO A 630 9.17 12.72 -0.35
CA PRO A 630 10.49 12.31 0.11
C PRO A 630 10.64 12.47 1.63
N GLY A 631 11.16 11.43 2.30
CA GLY A 631 11.31 11.40 3.77
C GLY A 631 10.00 11.22 4.55
N GLN A 632 8.85 11.04 3.89
CA GLN A 632 7.58 10.74 4.56
C GLN A 632 7.58 9.30 5.07
N ALA A 633 7.42 9.13 6.39
CA ALA A 633 7.45 7.84 7.09
C ALA A 633 6.13 7.49 7.80
N THR A 634 5.11 8.33 7.61
CA THR A 634 3.72 8.14 8.07
C THR A 634 2.79 8.85 7.10
N GLY A 635 1.73 8.15 6.70
CA GLY A 635 0.71 8.62 5.80
C GLY A 635 -0.45 9.34 6.48
N SER A 636 -1.46 9.65 5.68
CA SER A 636 -2.72 10.24 6.08
C SER A 636 -3.76 10.03 4.97
N SER A 637 -5.05 9.96 5.31
CA SER A 637 -6.11 9.73 4.33
C SER A 637 -6.88 11.01 4.02
N CYS A 638 -7.09 11.29 2.74
CA CYS A 638 -7.94 12.34 2.20
C CYS A 638 -9.20 11.69 1.60
N SER A 639 -10.37 12.08 2.11
CA SER A 639 -11.69 11.57 1.68
C SER A 639 -12.39 12.44 0.64
N GLU A 640 -11.82 13.60 0.31
CA GLU A 640 -12.36 14.48 -0.74
C GLU A 640 -12.33 13.80 -2.11
N ALA A 641 -13.36 14.04 -2.92
CA ALA A 641 -13.44 13.54 -4.28
C ALA A 641 -12.34 14.18 -5.17
N VAL A 642 -11.42 13.36 -5.68
CA VAL A 642 -10.30 13.82 -6.54
C VAL A 642 -10.28 13.09 -7.88
N SER A 643 -9.81 13.77 -8.92
CA SER A 643 -9.68 13.18 -10.26
C SER A 643 -8.25 12.72 -10.52
N LEU A 644 -8.07 11.66 -11.31
CA LEU A 644 -6.77 11.34 -11.91
C LEU A 644 -6.20 12.51 -12.74
N LEU A 645 -7.03 13.43 -13.24
CA LEU A 645 -6.59 14.66 -13.91
C LEU A 645 -5.80 15.60 -12.97
N ASP A 646 -6.03 15.52 -11.66
CA ASP A 646 -5.38 16.36 -10.66
C ASP A 646 -3.90 15.99 -10.45
N VAL A 647 -3.50 14.78 -10.87
CA VAL A 647 -2.13 14.26 -10.68
C VAL A 647 -1.08 15.05 -11.46
N TYR A 648 -1.38 15.49 -12.68
CA TYR A 648 -0.45 16.28 -13.50
C TYR A 648 -0.13 17.66 -12.85
N PRO A 649 -1.10 18.54 -12.55
CA PRO A 649 -0.80 19.81 -11.89
C PRO A 649 -0.18 19.61 -10.50
N THR A 650 -0.55 18.55 -9.77
CA THR A 650 0.09 18.21 -8.48
C THR A 650 1.58 17.93 -8.63
N LEU A 651 1.99 17.16 -9.64
CA LEU A 651 3.40 16.85 -9.89
C LEU A 651 4.19 18.06 -10.39
N ILE A 652 3.57 18.98 -11.12
CA ILE A 652 4.18 20.27 -11.46
C ILE A 652 4.53 21.05 -10.19
N ASP A 653 3.58 21.21 -9.28
CA ASP A 653 3.76 21.96 -8.03
C ASP A 653 4.81 21.31 -7.11
N LEU A 654 4.71 19.99 -6.88
CA LEU A 654 5.63 19.25 -6.00
C LEU A 654 7.07 19.24 -6.51
N CYS A 655 7.26 19.29 -7.83
CA CYS A 655 8.59 19.36 -8.46
C CYS A 655 9.09 20.79 -8.72
N GLY A 656 8.32 21.81 -8.33
CA GLY A 656 8.67 23.22 -8.55
C GLY A 656 8.84 23.58 -10.03
N LEU A 657 8.04 22.97 -10.90
CA LEU A 657 8.03 23.25 -12.33
C LEU A 657 7.16 24.48 -12.64
N PRO A 658 7.35 25.14 -13.80
CA PRO A 658 6.44 26.21 -14.22
C PRO A 658 5.00 25.68 -14.32
N ALA A 659 4.01 26.53 -14.08
CA ALA A 659 2.63 26.19 -14.43
C ALA A 659 2.48 26.10 -15.96
N THR A 660 1.83 25.05 -16.46
CA THR A 660 1.33 25.01 -17.84
C THR A 660 -0.14 25.41 -17.86
N ALA A 661 -0.55 26.08 -18.93
CA ALA A 661 -1.96 26.40 -19.14
C ALA A 661 -2.76 25.13 -19.53
N GLU A 662 -4.09 25.25 -19.52
CA GLU A 662 -5.01 24.31 -20.16
C GLU A 662 -5.11 22.89 -19.57
N LEU A 663 -4.70 22.68 -18.31
CA LEU A 663 -5.03 21.44 -17.57
C LEU A 663 -6.48 21.51 -17.05
N ASP A 664 -7.24 20.42 -17.18
CA ASP A 664 -8.62 20.31 -16.67
C ASP A 664 -8.69 19.90 -15.18
N GLY A 665 -7.59 19.38 -14.62
CA GLY A 665 -7.47 19.03 -13.20
C GLY A 665 -6.94 20.18 -12.33
N ALA A 666 -7.10 20.05 -11.01
CA ALA A 666 -6.62 21.00 -10.01
C ALA A 666 -5.64 20.34 -9.04
N SER A 667 -4.52 21.00 -8.74
CA SER A 667 -3.47 20.47 -7.86
C SER A 667 -3.99 20.02 -6.49
N LEU A 668 -3.58 18.83 -6.07
CA LEU A 668 -3.86 18.22 -4.77
C LEU A 668 -2.91 18.72 -3.67
N LEU A 669 -2.00 19.66 -3.96
CA LEU A 669 -1.08 20.21 -2.96
C LEU A 669 -1.78 20.69 -1.67
N PRO A 670 -2.97 21.33 -1.70
CA PRO A 670 -3.71 21.68 -0.48
C PRO A 670 -4.11 20.44 0.34
N GLN A 671 -4.64 19.39 -0.31
CA GLN A 671 -5.01 18.12 0.33
C GLN A 671 -3.79 17.30 0.80
N ILE A 672 -2.63 17.46 0.16
CA ILE A 672 -1.36 16.86 0.61
C ILE A 672 -0.84 17.56 1.88
N GLN A 673 -1.07 18.87 2.01
CA GLN A 673 -0.66 19.66 3.18
C GLN A 673 -1.63 19.51 4.37
N ASP A 674 -2.94 19.50 4.11
CA ASP A 674 -3.98 19.17 5.06
C ASP A 674 -5.07 18.32 4.35
N PRO A 675 -5.13 17.00 4.63
CA PRO A 675 -6.12 16.07 4.05
C PRO A 675 -7.59 16.40 4.34
N LYS A 676 -7.87 17.40 5.19
CA LYS A 676 -9.22 17.91 5.48
C LYS A 676 -9.56 19.18 4.69
N THR A 677 -8.67 19.65 3.81
CA THR A 677 -8.94 20.82 2.97
C THR A 677 -10.07 20.50 2.00
N PRO A 678 -11.25 21.14 2.11
CA PRO A 678 -12.40 20.80 1.28
C PRO A 678 -12.17 21.11 -0.19
N ARG A 679 -12.89 20.40 -1.08
CA ARG A 679 -12.92 20.67 -2.52
C ARG A 679 -14.28 21.18 -2.96
N ASP A 680 -14.29 22.34 -3.62
CA ASP A 680 -15.50 22.99 -4.12
C ASP A 680 -16.03 22.38 -5.44
N THR A 681 -15.27 21.44 -6.04
CA THR A 681 -15.52 20.88 -7.37
C THR A 681 -15.62 19.35 -7.29
N PRO A 682 -16.76 18.73 -7.67
CA PRO A 682 -16.90 17.27 -7.77
C PRO A 682 -16.13 16.73 -8.99
N VAL A 683 -15.89 15.42 -8.99
CA VAL A 683 -15.18 14.74 -10.08
C VAL A 683 -16.14 14.41 -11.21
N LEU A 684 -15.71 14.68 -12.45
CA LEU A 684 -16.39 14.26 -13.66
C LEU A 684 -15.72 13.00 -14.23
N SER A 685 -16.52 11.96 -14.45
CA SER A 685 -16.14 10.74 -15.18
C SER A 685 -17.06 10.54 -16.38
N THR A 686 -16.57 9.94 -17.47
CA THR A 686 -17.33 9.81 -18.73
C THR A 686 -17.22 8.40 -19.30
N TRP A 687 -18.27 7.91 -20.00
CA TRP A 687 -18.21 6.64 -20.73
C TRP A 687 -18.88 6.75 -22.10
N TYR A 688 -18.04 6.78 -23.15
CA TYR A 688 -18.42 7.25 -24.50
C TYR A 688 -18.98 8.69 -24.50
N TYR A 689 -19.33 9.18 -25.69
CA TYR A 689 -19.88 10.52 -25.89
C TYR A 689 -21.14 10.75 -25.03
N ARG A 690 -21.18 11.86 -24.27
CA ARG A 690 -22.35 12.36 -23.53
C ARG A 690 -22.99 11.46 -22.46
N ASN A 691 -22.29 10.43 -21.96
CA ASN A 691 -22.71 9.77 -20.72
C ASN A 691 -21.71 10.12 -19.62
N HIS A 692 -22.17 10.76 -18.56
CA HIS A 692 -21.30 11.29 -17.50
C HIS A 692 -21.76 10.85 -16.13
N SER A 693 -20.79 10.68 -15.23
CA SER A 693 -20.97 10.63 -13.78
C SER A 693 -20.35 11.88 -13.16
N VAL A 694 -21.05 12.49 -12.21
CA VAL A 694 -20.57 13.55 -11.33
C VAL A 694 -20.53 12.99 -9.92
N ARG A 695 -19.34 12.91 -9.33
CA ARG A 695 -19.10 12.35 -7.99
C ARG A 695 -18.62 13.44 -7.05
N SER A 696 -19.48 13.85 -6.11
CA SER A 696 -19.08 14.65 -4.95
C SER A 696 -18.60 13.72 -3.82
N ASN A 697 -18.37 14.24 -2.61
CA ASN A 697 -17.97 13.40 -1.47
C ASN A 697 -19.09 12.40 -1.09
N ASP A 698 -20.34 12.86 -1.06
CA ASP A 698 -21.49 12.09 -0.56
C ASP A 698 -22.36 11.46 -1.67
N TRP A 699 -22.31 11.98 -2.89
CA TRP A 699 -23.26 11.61 -3.95
C TRP A 699 -22.59 11.25 -5.28
N ARG A 700 -23.13 10.24 -5.96
CA ARG A 700 -22.96 10.05 -7.40
C ARG A 700 -24.23 10.45 -8.13
N TYR A 701 -24.09 11.24 -9.19
CA TYR A 701 -25.16 11.55 -10.14
C TYR A 701 -24.73 11.17 -11.55
N ILE A 702 -25.50 10.33 -12.23
CA ILE A 702 -25.24 9.89 -13.60
C ILE A 702 -26.26 10.56 -14.54
N ARG A 703 -25.79 11.06 -15.68
CA ARG A 703 -26.62 11.57 -16.78
C ARG A 703 -26.22 10.87 -18.06
N TYR A 704 -27.18 10.17 -18.67
CA TYR A 704 -27.02 9.54 -19.97
C TYR A 704 -27.37 10.49 -21.13
N ARG A 705 -26.83 10.19 -22.32
CA ARG A 705 -27.05 10.97 -23.55
C ARG A 705 -28.50 11.01 -24.02
N ASP A 706 -29.31 10.01 -23.64
CA ASP A 706 -30.75 9.94 -23.93
C ASP A 706 -31.58 10.82 -22.98
N GLY A 707 -30.94 11.35 -21.94
CA GLY A 707 -31.53 12.23 -20.95
C GLY A 707 -32.09 11.52 -19.70
N THR A 708 -31.87 10.22 -19.56
CA THR A 708 -32.14 9.48 -18.33
C THR A 708 -31.06 9.71 -17.27
N GLU A 709 -31.39 9.47 -16.00
CA GLU A 709 -30.62 9.90 -14.83
C GLU A 709 -30.54 8.80 -13.76
N GLU A 710 -29.43 8.78 -13.03
CA GLU A 710 -29.29 8.01 -11.78
C GLU A 710 -28.72 8.90 -10.67
N LEU A 711 -29.06 8.62 -9.41
CA LEU A 711 -28.52 9.31 -8.23
C LEU A 711 -28.37 8.33 -7.06
N TYR A 712 -27.22 8.35 -6.39
CA TYR A 712 -26.88 7.45 -5.28
C TYR A 712 -26.30 8.23 -4.09
N ASP A 713 -26.76 7.91 -2.87
CA ASP A 713 -26.25 8.47 -1.60
C ASP A 713 -25.24 7.50 -0.96
N HIS A 714 -23.95 7.79 -1.13
CA HIS A 714 -22.85 6.92 -0.70
C HIS A 714 -22.73 6.77 0.82
N ARG A 715 -23.46 7.57 1.61
CA ARG A 715 -23.46 7.47 3.08
C ARG A 715 -24.36 6.35 3.59
N SER A 716 -25.35 5.96 2.79
CA SER A 716 -26.33 4.91 3.12
C SER A 716 -26.33 3.75 2.14
N ASP A 717 -25.91 3.99 0.89
CA ASP A 717 -25.94 3.04 -0.22
C ASP A 717 -24.61 3.09 -1.02
N PRO A 718 -23.50 2.61 -0.43
CA PRO A 718 -22.18 2.62 -1.09
C PRO A 718 -22.06 1.62 -2.26
N GLY A 719 -22.99 0.66 -2.37
CA GLY A 719 -23.12 -0.26 -3.52
C GLY A 719 -24.02 0.29 -4.63
N GLU A 720 -24.51 1.53 -4.50
CA GLU A 720 -25.34 2.22 -5.48
C GLU A 720 -26.63 1.44 -5.85
N HIS A 721 -27.18 0.62 -4.96
CA HIS A 721 -28.28 -0.32 -5.26
C HIS A 721 -29.61 0.35 -5.62
N THR A 722 -29.90 1.56 -5.13
CA THR A 722 -31.20 2.24 -5.32
C THR A 722 -31.06 3.58 -6.05
N ASN A 723 -31.67 3.71 -7.23
CA ASN A 723 -31.68 4.94 -8.00
C ASN A 723 -32.67 5.98 -7.43
N LEU A 724 -32.12 7.04 -6.82
CA LEU A 724 -32.89 8.11 -6.18
C LEU A 724 -33.32 9.25 -7.12
N ALA A 725 -32.86 9.28 -8.39
CA ALA A 725 -33.03 10.44 -9.27
C ALA A 725 -34.48 10.78 -9.63
N GLY A 726 -35.37 9.77 -9.59
CA GLY A 726 -36.81 9.96 -9.86
C GLY A 726 -37.62 10.50 -8.68
N LEU A 727 -37.05 10.59 -7.48
CA LEU A 727 -37.76 10.97 -6.25
C LEU A 727 -37.70 12.48 -6.03
N SER A 728 -38.85 13.10 -5.80
CA SER A 728 -38.96 14.56 -5.70
C SER A 728 -38.23 15.19 -4.51
N GLU A 729 -37.90 14.40 -3.48
CA GLU A 729 -37.15 14.86 -2.31
C GLU A 729 -35.66 15.12 -2.60
N PHE A 730 -35.08 14.46 -3.62
CA PHE A 730 -33.69 14.65 -4.03
C PHE A 730 -33.52 15.60 -5.22
N ALA A 731 -34.60 16.26 -5.67
CA ALA A 731 -34.59 17.12 -6.86
C ALA A 731 -33.56 18.26 -6.78
N ASP A 732 -33.32 18.82 -5.59
CA ASP A 732 -32.30 19.86 -5.38
C ASP A 732 -30.87 19.30 -5.52
N VAL A 733 -30.61 18.09 -5.02
CA VAL A 733 -29.31 17.39 -5.15
C VAL A 733 -29.01 17.10 -6.62
N VAL A 734 -30.00 16.60 -7.37
CA VAL A 734 -29.91 16.41 -8.83
C VAL A 734 -29.64 17.74 -9.52
N ALA A 735 -30.37 18.80 -9.15
CA ALA A 735 -30.21 20.13 -9.75
C ALA A 735 -28.89 20.83 -9.40
N GLU A 736 -28.23 20.44 -8.31
CA GLU A 736 -26.87 20.82 -7.96
C GLU A 736 -25.83 20.08 -8.82
N HIS A 737 -25.85 18.74 -8.81
CA HIS A 737 -24.87 17.91 -9.52
C HIS A 737 -24.92 18.11 -11.04
N ARG A 738 -26.13 18.29 -11.62
CA ARG A 738 -26.33 18.54 -13.05
C ARG A 738 -25.59 19.80 -13.56
N ARG A 739 -25.22 20.75 -12.70
CA ARG A 739 -24.49 21.99 -13.09
C ARG A 739 -23.04 21.74 -13.48
N TRP A 740 -22.48 20.61 -13.05
CA TRP A 740 -21.09 20.21 -13.30
C TRP A 740 -20.91 19.39 -14.58
N LEU A 741 -22.01 19.05 -15.27
CA LEU A 741 -21.95 18.43 -16.59
C LEU A 741 -21.30 19.38 -17.62
N PRO A 742 -20.54 18.85 -18.61
CA PRO A 742 -20.04 19.65 -19.72
C PRO A 742 -21.15 20.42 -20.44
N LYS A 743 -20.91 21.71 -20.70
CA LYS A 743 -21.81 22.53 -21.54
C LYS A 743 -21.68 22.18 -23.02
N ILE A 744 -20.50 21.71 -23.43
CA ILE A 744 -20.15 21.29 -24.78
C ILE A 744 -19.21 20.09 -24.64
N ASP A 745 -19.58 18.98 -25.25
CA ASP A 745 -18.70 17.82 -25.47
C ASP A 745 -18.14 17.87 -26.88
N ALA A 746 -16.82 17.75 -26.99
CA ALA A 746 -16.14 17.42 -28.23
C ALA A 746 -16.70 16.11 -28.80
N LEU A 747 -16.94 16.07 -30.11
CA LEU A 747 -17.29 14.84 -30.80
C LEU A 747 -16.18 13.79 -30.62
N PRO A 748 -16.47 12.48 -30.74
CA PRO A 748 -15.43 11.48 -30.80
C PRO A 748 -14.42 11.83 -31.88
N ALA A 749 -13.13 11.77 -31.55
CA ALA A 749 -12.10 12.32 -32.41
C ALA A 749 -12.11 11.68 -33.82
N GLY A 750 -12.23 12.54 -34.84
CA GLY A 750 -12.36 12.13 -36.24
C GLY A 750 -13.80 12.04 -36.78
N ASP A 751 -14.83 12.20 -35.93
CA ASP A 751 -16.23 12.33 -36.34
C ASP A 751 -16.60 13.81 -36.57
N ASP A 752 -17.33 14.12 -37.64
CA ASP A 752 -17.88 15.45 -37.94
C ASP A 752 -19.30 15.66 -37.38
N ARG A 753 -19.97 14.56 -37.03
CA ARG A 753 -21.29 14.52 -36.37
C ARG A 753 -21.46 13.22 -35.58
N TRP A 754 -22.37 13.24 -34.59
CA TRP A 754 -22.72 12.05 -33.83
C TRP A 754 -23.82 11.21 -34.53
N GLU A 755 -23.56 9.92 -34.78
CA GLU A 755 -24.51 8.99 -35.43
C GLU A 755 -25.02 7.86 -34.51
N GLY A 756 -24.52 7.77 -33.27
CA GLY A 756 -24.84 6.71 -32.31
C GLY A 756 -23.86 5.53 -32.34
N ASP A 757 -23.64 4.91 -31.18
CA ASP A 757 -22.74 3.76 -31.02
C ASP A 757 -23.48 2.43 -30.79
N LYS A 758 -22.78 1.42 -30.26
CA LYS A 758 -23.34 0.10 -29.96
C LYS A 758 -24.43 0.15 -28.88
N LEU A 759 -24.35 1.10 -27.95
CA LEU A 759 -25.29 1.26 -26.85
C LEU A 759 -26.63 1.80 -27.37
N ASP A 760 -26.59 2.81 -28.26
CA ASP A 760 -27.79 3.37 -28.89
C ASP A 760 -28.52 2.35 -29.76
N ARG A 761 -27.78 1.50 -30.49
CA ARG A 761 -28.37 0.40 -31.28
C ARG A 761 -29.09 -0.61 -30.40
N ARG A 762 -28.44 -1.08 -29.33
CA ARG A 762 -29.01 -2.03 -28.35
C ARG A 762 -30.27 -1.47 -27.67
N VAL A 763 -30.25 -0.20 -27.27
CA VAL A 763 -31.42 0.49 -26.68
C VAL A 763 -32.60 0.52 -27.67
N ARG A 764 -32.37 0.85 -28.94
CA ARG A 764 -33.41 0.83 -29.98
C ARG A 764 -33.95 -0.57 -30.22
N GLU A 765 -33.06 -1.55 -30.45
CA GLU A 765 -33.41 -2.94 -30.70
C GLU A 765 -34.26 -3.55 -29.56
N TRP A 766 -33.93 -3.25 -28.29
CA TRP A 766 -34.71 -3.69 -27.14
C TRP A 766 -36.06 -2.99 -26.99
N THR A 767 -36.12 -1.70 -27.31
CA THR A 767 -37.36 -0.91 -27.21
C THR A 767 -38.34 -1.31 -28.32
N GLU A 768 -37.86 -1.48 -29.55
CA GLU A 768 -38.69 -1.81 -30.73
C GLU A 768 -39.24 -3.25 -30.69
N ASN A 769 -38.53 -4.18 -30.03
CA ASN A 769 -38.88 -5.61 -29.98
C ASN A 769 -39.29 -6.11 -28.59
N GLU A 770 -39.43 -5.23 -27.59
CA GLU A 770 -39.68 -5.54 -26.16
C GLU A 770 -38.67 -6.56 -25.55
N SER A 771 -37.47 -6.62 -26.13
CA SER A 771 -36.54 -7.75 -26.02
C SER A 771 -35.45 -7.61 -24.96
N VAL A 772 -35.62 -6.71 -23.99
CA VAL A 772 -34.71 -6.58 -22.83
C VAL A 772 -34.57 -7.96 -22.13
N PRO A 773 -33.33 -8.47 -21.91
CA PRO A 773 -33.09 -9.74 -21.25
C PRO A 773 -33.70 -9.81 -19.84
N ALA A 774 -34.23 -10.96 -19.45
CA ALA A 774 -34.91 -11.12 -18.16
C ALA A 774 -34.00 -10.85 -16.94
N TRP A 775 -32.69 -11.12 -17.06
CA TRP A 775 -31.72 -10.84 -15.99
C TRP A 775 -31.37 -9.34 -15.82
N LEU A 776 -31.77 -8.50 -16.79
CA LEU A 776 -31.68 -7.04 -16.78
C LEU A 776 -33.05 -6.37 -16.57
N LYS A 777 -34.13 -7.12 -16.28
CA LYS A 777 -35.46 -6.54 -16.11
C LYS A 777 -35.65 -5.98 -14.71
#